data_AF-F7W7U5-F1
#
_entry.id   AF-F7W7U5-F1
#
_cell.length_a   1.000
_cell.length_b   1.000
_cell.length_c   1.000
_cell.angle_alpha   90.00
_cell.angle_beta   90.00
_cell.angle_gamma   90.00
#
_symmetry.space_group_name_H-M   'P 1'
#
loop_
_entity.id
_entity.type
_entity.pdbx_description
1 polymer ?
#
loop_
_entity_poly.entity_id
_entity_poly.type
_entity_poly.pdbx_seq_one_letter_code
_entity_poly.pdbx_strand_id
1 'polypeptide(L)'
;MLTKGFTATSLTPHGLPRRPTSLQTAAQLALPFLRPILQPPVYNGDTHKDPETTSKDRAAKDFKEWLLQLDSSGIVVYTDGSMIAKQMDLPAHAEDPEAEEDRPESECVAFGYVIFQGQTELGRGCEIHQQLDVSAQVPYNMKACVVLTGCLNVFVTLVDGASIPTYFERFPSTPRQLSVVQVQRELGARLSNTTAIFGPDDSQYKEALSRWNSFVTPKVQLVIEPGQESDVSTIVKYCNRKSVQFLAINKGHGATSTLASFNGIQINLASLRNIEIQPSGKSAWFGGGVYDGQVSRYLWDKGYVATTGACDCVGMMGPGLGGGHGRHEGLYGLISDNIRQLNVVLANGSAIRVNKDCYGDLFWGMKGAGHNFGIVTGFELNIYPRGPDTWHYHNYIWTGDKLEAVFTALNKLHVQSNGTTPTNMAVNYGIFLRNTAISEKEPLIQWTFAYRGGAAEAENALADFNAIPALGGLQGDVPYPQIPAYQGTSEDSPLCQHDLYRITTTAGLQVYNITAERQIFDGFKKRIANNPAVAAAVNIIHEGYATAAVQAKNPNDSAYPHRDDHLLMLVEVIIPPGNIELEKAALEWTTEITAQWNAGQPTRRPSTYVNYANGGESLESIYGYESWRLKKLRGLKAKYDPFNRFRFYNPIVGRRA
;
A
#
# COMPACT_ATOMS: atom_id res chain seq x y z
N MET A 1 31.76 -9.09 -68.34
CA MET A 1 32.34 -8.37 -69.51
C MET A 1 32.83 -7.01 -69.05
N LEU A 2 33.85 -6.48 -69.72
CA LEU A 2 34.42 -5.12 -69.56
C LEU A 2 35.09 -4.79 -68.20
N THR A 3 36.09 -3.90 -68.29
CA THR A 3 37.12 -3.59 -67.29
C THR A 3 37.57 -2.11 -67.43
N LYS A 4 38.62 -1.71 -66.67
CA LYS A 4 39.22 -0.35 -66.52
C LYS A 4 38.48 0.53 -65.49
N GLY A 5 39.14 1.38 -64.70
CA GLY A 5 40.57 1.69 -64.48
C GLY A 5 40.65 2.95 -63.57
N PHE A 6 41.56 3.11 -62.61
CA PHE A 6 42.99 3.43 -62.81
C PHE A 6 43.83 3.29 -61.52
N THR A 7 45.16 3.18 -61.68
CA THR A 7 46.26 3.29 -60.70
C THR A 7 46.67 4.75 -60.44
N ALA A 8 47.44 5.20 -59.42
CA ALA A 8 47.91 4.72 -58.09
C ALA A 8 48.59 5.97 -57.40
N THR A 9 49.56 6.03 -56.45
CA THR A 9 50.49 5.07 -55.79
C THR A 9 51.11 5.70 -54.51
N SER A 10 51.35 4.91 -53.44
CA SER A 10 52.28 5.17 -52.29
C SER A 10 51.99 6.38 -51.36
N LEU A 11 52.41 6.44 -50.07
CA LEU A 11 53.38 5.65 -49.27
C LEU A 11 52.76 5.11 -47.95
N THR A 12 53.51 4.21 -47.27
CA THR A 12 53.23 3.54 -45.98
C THR A 12 54.35 3.91 -44.96
N PRO A 13 54.46 3.39 -43.70
CA PRO A 13 53.68 2.34 -43.00
C PRO A 13 53.34 2.58 -41.49
N HIS A 14 52.64 1.59 -40.90
CA HIS A 14 52.40 1.35 -39.45
C HIS A 14 51.59 2.39 -38.63
N GLY A 15 50.60 2.00 -37.82
CA GLY A 15 50.01 0.66 -37.69
C GLY A 15 48.82 0.61 -36.72
N LEU A 16 47.67 0.08 -37.18
CA LEU A 16 46.47 -0.20 -36.38
C LEU A 16 45.73 -1.44 -36.92
N PRO A 17 45.52 -2.47 -36.07
CA PRO A 17 44.50 -3.50 -36.27
C PRO A 17 43.45 -3.49 -35.13
N ARG A 18 42.20 -3.90 -35.31
CA ARG A 18 41.36 -4.22 -36.48
C ARG A 18 39.90 -4.19 -35.96
N ARG A 19 38.90 -3.83 -36.79
CA ARG A 19 37.52 -4.28 -36.51
C ARG A 19 37.41 -5.78 -36.82
N PRO A 20 36.65 -6.54 -36.03
CA PRO A 20 35.73 -7.54 -36.57
C PRO A 20 34.28 -7.10 -36.42
N THR A 21 33.46 -7.46 -37.40
CA THR A 21 31.99 -7.47 -37.32
C THR A 21 31.50 -8.63 -36.45
N SER A 22 30.48 -8.40 -35.62
CA SER A 22 29.59 -9.48 -35.13
C SER A 22 28.20 -8.93 -34.79
N LEU A 23 27.15 -9.69 -35.11
CA LEU A 23 25.78 -9.41 -34.67
C LEU A 23 25.54 -10.04 -33.29
N GLN A 24 26.06 -9.41 -32.21
CA GLN A 24 25.92 -9.96 -30.85
C GLN A 24 25.38 -9.00 -29.79
N THR A 25 25.38 -7.68 -30.01
CA THR A 25 24.93 -6.70 -29.00
C THR A 25 23.41 -6.62 -28.80
N ALA A 26 22.61 -7.32 -29.61
CA ALA A 26 21.14 -7.37 -29.48
C ALA A 26 20.64 -8.62 -28.72
N ALA A 27 21.47 -9.64 -28.54
CA ALA A 27 21.04 -10.94 -28.01
C ALA A 27 21.12 -11.06 -26.47
N GLN A 28 21.86 -10.18 -25.80
CA GLN A 28 22.10 -10.27 -24.34
C GLN A 28 21.02 -9.62 -23.47
N LEU A 29 20.02 -8.94 -24.06
CA LEU A 29 18.88 -8.35 -23.33
C LEU A 29 17.64 -9.26 -23.23
N ALA A 30 17.67 -10.47 -23.80
CA ALA A 30 16.52 -11.37 -23.88
C ALA A 30 16.58 -12.59 -22.95
N LEU A 31 17.73 -12.90 -22.34
CA LEU A 31 17.95 -14.18 -21.64
C LEU A 31 17.21 -14.39 -20.29
N PRO A 32 16.79 -13.38 -19.51
CA PRO A 32 16.03 -13.61 -18.27
C PRO A 32 14.63 -14.20 -18.48
N PHE A 33 14.08 -14.13 -19.71
CA PHE A 33 12.66 -14.41 -19.99
C PHE A 33 12.35 -15.86 -20.40
N LEU A 34 13.31 -16.79 -20.28
CA LEU A 34 13.20 -18.14 -20.86
C LEU A 34 13.20 -19.28 -19.83
N ARG A 35 12.12 -19.32 -19.03
CA ARG A 35 11.62 -20.48 -18.25
C ARG A 35 12.46 -20.94 -17.04
N PRO A 36 11.87 -21.70 -16.07
CA PRO A 36 10.60 -22.43 -16.16
C PRO A 36 9.46 -21.95 -15.24
N ILE A 37 8.41 -21.37 -15.85
CA ILE A 37 7.03 -21.42 -15.33
C ILE A 37 6.42 -22.80 -15.68
N LEU A 38 7.16 -23.88 -15.41
CA LEU A 38 6.80 -25.30 -15.61
C LEU A 38 7.58 -26.23 -14.67
N GLN A 39 8.15 -25.70 -13.58
CA GLN A 39 8.63 -26.49 -12.45
C GLN A 39 8.06 -25.86 -11.17
N PRO A 40 7.58 -26.66 -10.20
CA PRO A 40 7.28 -26.12 -8.89
C PRO A 40 8.59 -25.60 -8.24
N PRO A 41 8.53 -24.60 -7.36
CA PRO A 41 9.72 -24.13 -6.67
C PRO A 41 10.32 -25.27 -5.84
N VAL A 42 11.52 -25.71 -6.20
CA VAL A 42 12.28 -26.69 -5.40
C VAL A 42 12.69 -26.00 -4.11
N TYR A 43 12.05 -26.39 -3.02
CA TYR A 43 12.37 -25.90 -1.69
C TYR A 43 13.72 -26.51 -1.26
N ASN A 44 14.81 -25.79 -1.53
CA ASN A 44 16.15 -26.17 -1.06
C ASN A 44 16.21 -26.06 0.46
N GLY A 45 15.84 -27.13 1.16
CA GLY A 45 16.38 -27.40 2.49
C GLY A 45 17.85 -27.76 2.35
N ASP A 46 18.73 -27.10 3.11
CA ASP A 46 20.18 -27.23 2.96
C ASP A 46 20.69 -28.65 3.24
N THR A 47 20.88 -29.43 2.17
CA THR A 47 21.62 -30.70 2.23
C THR A 47 23.12 -30.43 2.17
N HIS A 48 23.66 -29.85 3.25
CA HIS A 48 25.11 -29.79 3.47
C HIS A 48 25.66 -31.22 3.57
N LYS A 49 26.24 -31.71 2.47
CA LYS A 49 27.29 -32.73 2.53
C LYS A 49 28.59 -32.04 2.94
N ASP A 50 29.14 -32.45 4.07
CA ASP A 50 30.56 -32.27 4.40
C ASP A 50 31.11 -33.63 4.89
N PRO A 51 32.43 -33.86 4.81
CA PRO A 51 33.02 -35.19 4.98
C PRO A 51 33.14 -35.62 6.45
N GLU A 52 33.36 -36.93 6.66
CA GLU A 52 33.43 -37.54 7.99
C GLU A 52 34.69 -37.16 8.79
N THR A 53 34.53 -37.18 10.13
CA THR A 53 35.60 -37.18 11.16
C THR A 53 36.45 -35.90 11.24
N THR A 54 36.61 -35.22 12.38
CA THR A 54 36.68 -35.69 13.78
C THR A 54 36.20 -34.63 14.79
N SER A 55 35.98 -35.05 16.04
CA SER A 55 35.90 -34.25 17.28
C SER A 55 34.81 -33.16 17.40
N LYS A 56 33.66 -33.53 18.01
CA LYS A 56 32.89 -32.60 18.87
C LYS A 56 32.00 -33.29 19.92
N ASP A 57 32.53 -34.34 20.53
CA ASP A 57 31.90 -35.11 21.62
C ASP A 57 31.96 -34.36 22.97
N ARG A 58 31.58 -33.06 22.94
CA ARG A 58 31.71 -32.10 24.06
C ARG A 58 30.79 -30.87 23.92
N ALA A 59 29.59 -31.07 23.35
CA ALA A 59 28.53 -30.04 23.30
C ALA A 59 27.14 -30.60 23.62
N ALA A 60 26.93 -31.93 23.54
CA ALA A 60 25.68 -32.59 23.90
C ALA A 60 25.55 -32.93 25.40
N LYS A 61 26.52 -32.52 26.24
CA LYS A 61 26.53 -32.82 27.68
C LYS A 61 25.99 -31.66 28.52
N ASP A 62 26.40 -30.44 28.20
CA ASP A 62 26.24 -29.28 29.08
C ASP A 62 24.79 -28.73 29.11
N PHE A 63 24.00 -28.95 28.05
CA PHE A 63 22.58 -28.58 28.04
C PHE A 63 21.71 -29.45 28.97
N LYS A 64 22.24 -30.57 29.49
CA LYS A 64 21.53 -31.48 30.39
C LYS A 64 21.79 -31.19 31.88
N GLU A 65 22.71 -30.28 32.20
CA GLU A 65 23.05 -29.90 33.59
C GLU A 65 22.50 -28.51 33.99
N TRP A 66 21.94 -27.71 33.07
CA TRP A 66 21.37 -26.39 33.37
C TRP A 66 19.87 -26.39 33.76
N LEU A 67 19.11 -27.44 33.44
CA LEU A 67 17.68 -27.56 33.77
C LEU A 67 17.40 -28.30 35.10
N LEU A 68 18.35 -28.25 36.05
CA LEU A 68 18.21 -28.83 37.40
C LEU A 68 18.64 -27.86 38.51
N GLN A 69 18.13 -26.63 38.43
CA GLN A 69 18.05 -25.60 39.49
C GLN A 69 17.06 -24.52 38.99
N LEU A 70 15.89 -24.24 39.59
CA LEU A 70 15.30 -24.73 40.84
C LEU A 70 13.78 -24.94 40.68
N ASP A 71 13.23 -25.97 41.33
CA ASP A 71 12.13 -25.80 42.31
C ASP A 71 12.11 -27.02 43.25
N SER A 72 11.66 -26.85 44.49
CA SER A 72 11.72 -27.85 45.56
C SER A 72 10.36 -28.06 46.24
N SER A 73 9.40 -28.63 45.52
CA SER A 73 8.15 -29.15 46.10
C SER A 73 7.58 -30.33 45.30
N GLY A 74 8.22 -31.49 45.40
CA GLY A 74 7.72 -32.71 44.75
C GLY A 74 6.54 -33.34 45.51
N ILE A 75 5.47 -33.67 44.78
CA ILE A 75 4.96 -35.05 44.64
C ILE A 75 3.98 -35.08 43.46
N VAL A 76 4.16 -36.07 42.58
CA VAL A 76 3.22 -36.41 41.51
C VAL A 76 2.79 -37.85 41.72
N VAL A 77 1.49 -38.11 41.66
CA VAL A 77 0.93 -39.46 41.52
C VAL A 77 -0.01 -39.44 40.32
N TYR A 78 0.42 -40.05 39.22
CA TYR A 78 -0.45 -40.42 38.11
C TYR A 78 -1.01 -41.82 38.37
N THR A 79 -2.29 -42.02 38.04
CA THR A 79 -2.87 -43.35 37.78
C THR A 79 -3.81 -43.25 36.58
N ASP A 80 -3.88 -44.32 35.80
CA ASP A 80 -4.64 -44.40 34.55
C ASP A 80 -6.16 -44.30 34.72
N GLY A 81 -6.83 -43.90 33.65
CA GLY A 81 -7.77 -44.83 33.02
C GLY A 81 -9.26 -44.48 33.02
N SER A 82 -9.83 -44.62 31.82
CA SER A 82 -11.26 -44.84 31.52
C SER A 82 -12.24 -43.67 31.70
N MET A 83 -13.37 -43.77 30.97
CA MET A 83 -14.43 -42.77 30.92
C MET A 83 -15.47 -43.01 32.01
N ILE A 84 -16.03 -41.94 32.58
CA ILE A 84 -17.40 -41.94 33.10
C ILE A 84 -18.11 -40.69 32.58
N ALA A 85 -19.20 -40.88 31.84
CA ALA A 85 -20.12 -39.80 31.50
C ALA A 85 -21.10 -39.56 32.65
N LYS A 86 -21.52 -38.31 32.87
CA LYS A 86 -22.73 -38.04 33.65
C LYS A 86 -23.53 -36.88 33.09
N GLN A 87 -24.75 -37.22 32.68
CA GLN A 87 -25.85 -36.34 32.30
C GLN A 87 -26.63 -35.92 33.57
N MET A 88 -27.71 -35.15 33.38
CA MET A 88 -28.70 -34.64 34.35
C MET A 88 -28.41 -33.23 34.90
N ASP A 89 -29.37 -32.29 34.95
CA ASP A 89 -30.70 -32.28 34.29
C ASP A 89 -31.20 -30.83 34.11
N LEU A 90 -32.21 -30.64 33.25
CA LEU A 90 -32.96 -29.38 33.10
C LEU A 90 -34.09 -29.29 34.16
N PRO A 91 -34.70 -28.10 34.34
CA PRO A 91 -35.90 -27.82 33.54
C PRO A 91 -35.92 -26.40 32.94
N ALA A 92 -36.77 -26.20 31.94
CA ALA A 92 -36.98 -24.91 31.27
C ALA A 92 -38.48 -24.53 31.24
N HIS A 93 -38.79 -23.27 31.52
CA HIS A 93 -40.04 -22.53 31.27
C HIS A 93 -39.78 -21.04 31.62
N ALA A 94 -40.40 -20.02 31.02
CA ALA A 94 -41.08 -19.89 29.73
C ALA A 94 -41.30 -18.39 29.39
N GLU A 95 -41.23 -18.05 28.10
CA GLU A 95 -41.86 -16.88 27.44
C GLU A 95 -41.47 -15.42 27.83
N ASP A 96 -41.87 -14.49 26.95
CA ASP A 96 -41.45 -13.08 26.72
C ASP A 96 -42.55 -12.10 27.28
N PRO A 97 -42.49 -10.74 27.18
CA PRO A 97 -41.45 -9.83 26.68
C PRO A 97 -41.22 -8.52 27.52
N GLU A 98 -40.49 -7.57 26.93
CA GLU A 98 -40.46 -6.09 27.17
C GLU A 98 -39.99 -5.51 28.53
N ALA A 99 -38.87 -4.77 28.49
CA ALA A 99 -38.66 -3.47 29.16
C ALA A 99 -37.35 -2.77 28.71
N GLU A 100 -37.29 -1.44 28.80
CA GLU A 100 -36.07 -0.63 28.65
C GLU A 100 -35.26 -0.56 29.97
N GLU A 101 -33.95 -0.27 29.89
CA GLU A 101 -33.33 0.99 30.38
C GLU A 101 -31.80 0.83 30.60
N ASP A 102 -31.09 1.96 30.53
CA ASP A 102 -29.70 2.30 30.93
C ASP A 102 -28.50 1.34 30.76
N ARG A 103 -27.42 1.92 30.21
CA ARG A 103 -26.02 1.58 30.55
C ARG A 103 -25.19 2.87 30.66
N PRO A 104 -24.38 3.04 31.72
CA PRO A 104 -23.59 4.26 31.91
C PRO A 104 -22.41 4.36 30.93
N GLU A 105 -21.95 5.60 30.73
CA GLU A 105 -20.82 5.94 29.85
C GLU A 105 -19.49 5.39 30.38
N SER A 106 -18.61 4.93 29.47
CA SER A 106 -17.24 4.53 29.81
C SER A 106 -16.26 5.68 29.62
N GLU A 107 -15.72 6.22 30.71
CA GLU A 107 -14.85 7.41 30.67
C GLU A 107 -13.52 7.17 29.93
N CYS A 108 -13.14 8.11 29.07
CA CYS A 108 -11.81 8.17 28.46
C CYS A 108 -10.78 8.72 29.45
N VAL A 109 -10.06 7.84 30.14
CA VAL A 109 -9.01 8.23 31.12
C VAL A 109 -7.88 9.00 30.44
N ALA A 110 -7.83 10.31 30.69
CA ALA A 110 -6.69 11.17 30.36
C ALA A 110 -5.77 11.30 31.59
N PHE A 111 -4.47 11.02 31.43
CA PHE A 111 -3.48 11.24 32.48
C PHE A 111 -3.21 12.74 32.66
N GLY A 112 -3.86 13.35 33.65
CA GLY A 112 -3.60 14.71 34.12
C GLY A 112 -3.26 14.73 35.61
N TYR A 113 -2.21 15.46 35.99
CA TYR A 113 -1.86 15.66 37.40
C TYR A 113 -2.85 16.62 38.07
N VAL A 114 -3.44 16.20 39.19
CA VAL A 114 -4.40 17.01 39.95
C VAL A 114 -3.67 17.92 40.95
N ILE A 115 -4.01 19.20 40.93
CA ILE A 115 -3.89 20.11 42.09
C ILE A 115 -5.32 20.54 42.45
N PHE A 116 -5.64 20.50 43.75
CA PHE A 116 -7.00 20.71 44.27
C PHE A 116 -7.39 22.19 44.43
N GLN A 117 -8.70 22.40 44.66
CA GLN A 117 -9.46 23.66 44.82
C GLN A 117 -10.02 24.25 43.51
N GLY A 118 -11.30 24.64 43.42
CA GLY A 118 -12.39 24.55 44.41
C GLY A 118 -13.72 25.10 43.86
N GLN A 119 -14.83 24.79 44.53
CA GLN A 119 -16.24 25.14 44.22
C GLN A 119 -16.44 26.64 43.81
N THR A 120 -17.41 27.04 42.97
CA THR A 120 -18.87 26.75 43.06
C THR A 120 -19.63 26.86 41.70
N GLU A 121 -20.86 26.35 41.76
CA GLU A 121 -21.90 26.09 40.74
C GLU A 121 -22.49 27.29 39.92
N LEU A 122 -23.45 26.90 39.06
CA LEU A 122 -24.63 27.64 38.55
C LEU A 122 -24.51 28.56 37.32
N GLY A 123 -25.47 28.40 36.39
CA GLY A 123 -25.86 29.42 35.40
C GLY A 123 -26.04 28.95 33.95
N ARG A 124 -27.27 28.55 33.55
CA ARG A 124 -27.68 28.60 32.13
C ARG A 124 -28.17 30.03 31.82
N GLY A 125 -27.83 30.59 30.66
CA GLY A 125 -28.35 31.89 30.24
C GLY A 125 -28.03 32.21 28.77
N CYS A 126 -29.02 32.75 28.05
CA CYS A 126 -28.88 33.16 26.65
C CYS A 126 -28.32 34.60 26.52
N GLU A 127 -27.47 34.78 25.50
CA GLU A 127 -27.62 35.77 24.42
C GLU A 127 -27.99 37.24 24.76
N ILE A 128 -27.15 38.19 24.33
CA ILE A 128 -27.48 39.35 23.47
C ILE A 128 -26.27 40.32 23.36
N HIS A 129 -26.15 41.01 22.21
CA HIS A 129 -25.15 42.07 21.98
C HIS A 129 -25.42 43.34 22.80
N GLN A 130 -24.37 44.04 23.21
CA GLN A 130 -24.35 45.50 23.11
C GLN A 130 -22.96 46.06 22.82
N GLN A 131 -22.91 47.31 22.36
CA GLN A 131 -21.73 47.95 21.78
C GLN A 131 -20.82 48.56 22.85
N LEU A 132 -19.50 48.51 22.62
CA LEU A 132 -18.54 49.39 23.28
C LEU A 132 -18.60 50.77 22.62
N ASP A 133 -18.88 51.80 23.40
CA ASP A 133 -18.64 53.19 23.03
C ASP A 133 -17.38 53.69 23.77
N VAL A 134 -16.59 54.56 23.14
CA VAL A 134 -15.19 54.80 23.53
C VAL A 134 -14.93 56.29 23.76
N SER A 135 -14.84 56.70 25.03
CA SER A 135 -14.18 57.96 25.39
C SER A 135 -13.55 57.96 26.78
N ALA A 136 -12.25 58.26 26.83
CA ALA A 136 -11.54 58.95 27.91
C ALA A 136 -10.11 59.26 27.42
N GLN A 137 -9.52 60.38 27.85
CA GLN A 137 -8.22 60.86 27.36
C GLN A 137 -7.09 60.60 28.37
N VAL A 138 -5.86 60.49 27.88
CA VAL A 138 -4.63 60.37 28.69
C VAL A 138 -3.76 61.63 28.53
N PRO A 139 -3.33 62.29 29.63
CA PRO A 139 -2.37 63.41 29.57
C PRO A 139 -0.91 62.95 29.66
N TYR A 140 -0.01 63.76 29.09
CA TYR A 140 1.46 63.60 29.10
C TYR A 140 2.10 63.91 30.47
N ASN A 141 3.22 63.25 30.84
CA ASN A 141 4.58 63.83 30.61
C ASN A 141 5.82 63.01 31.03
N MET A 142 6.85 63.07 30.16
CA MET A 142 8.32 63.20 30.36
C MET A 142 9.17 62.46 31.44
N LYS A 143 10.30 61.93 30.92
CA LYS A 143 11.72 61.98 31.43
C LYS A 143 12.32 60.89 32.36
N ALA A 144 12.93 59.89 31.70
CA ALA A 144 14.40 59.69 31.59
C ALA A 144 15.24 58.92 32.66
N CYS A 145 16.29 58.26 32.11
CA CYS A 145 17.57 57.81 32.70
C CYS A 145 17.73 56.45 33.44
N VAL A 146 18.28 55.49 32.69
CA VAL A 146 19.45 54.61 32.99
C VAL A 146 19.53 53.89 34.35
N VAL A 147 19.35 52.57 34.32
CA VAL A 147 20.33 51.58 34.83
C VAL A 147 20.46 50.46 33.79
N LEU A 148 21.68 50.01 33.49
CA LEU A 148 21.95 49.04 32.41
C LEU A 148 22.95 47.95 32.86
N THR A 149 22.45 46.98 33.65
CA THR A 149 23.05 45.64 33.85
C THR A 149 22.05 44.79 34.66
N GLY A 150 21.67 43.59 34.19
CA GLY A 150 20.83 42.67 34.99
C GLY A 150 19.92 41.67 34.26
N CYS A 151 19.77 41.72 32.93
CA CYS A 151 18.72 40.97 32.21
C CYS A 151 19.21 39.85 31.26
N LEU A 152 20.40 39.28 31.46
CA LEU A 152 20.83 38.03 30.81
C LEU A 152 21.02 36.93 31.88
N ASN A 153 19.95 36.13 32.11
CA ASN A 153 19.98 34.73 32.57
C ASN A 153 18.58 34.17 32.92
N VAL A 154 17.53 35.00 33.00
CA VAL A 154 16.17 34.57 33.43
C VAL A 154 15.22 34.23 32.25
N PHE A 155 15.67 34.41 30.99
CA PHE A 155 14.83 34.28 29.79
C PHE A 155 14.91 32.92 29.06
N VAL A 156 15.30 31.84 29.75
CA VAL A 156 15.53 30.51 29.14
C VAL A 156 14.46 29.46 29.51
N THR A 157 13.57 29.74 30.47
CA THR A 157 12.69 28.74 31.10
C THR A 157 11.18 28.97 30.94
N LEU A 158 10.74 29.81 29.98
CA LEU A 158 9.31 30.12 29.74
C LEU A 158 8.89 30.13 28.25
N VAL A 159 9.48 29.28 27.40
CA VAL A 159 9.14 29.22 25.95
C VAL A 159 8.93 27.80 25.40
N ASP A 160 8.42 26.86 26.21
CA ASP A 160 7.97 25.52 25.76
C ASP A 160 6.44 25.40 25.57
N GLY A 161 5.68 26.47 25.83
CA GLY A 161 4.21 26.48 25.71
C GLY A 161 3.63 27.41 24.63
N ALA A 162 4.45 28.22 23.97
CA ALA A 162 3.98 29.23 23.01
C ALA A 162 3.78 28.61 21.61
N SER A 163 2.54 28.32 21.24
CA SER A 163 2.19 27.93 19.86
C SER A 163 2.54 29.06 18.89
N ILE A 164 3.41 28.79 17.91
CA ILE A 164 3.79 29.76 16.89
C ILE A 164 2.52 30.22 16.13
N PRO A 165 2.20 31.52 16.08
CA PRO A 165 1.07 32.02 15.30
C PRO A 165 1.13 31.59 13.84
N THR A 166 -0.01 31.26 13.24
CA THR A 166 -0.08 30.63 11.91
C THR A 166 0.56 31.42 10.77
N TYR A 167 0.77 32.73 10.94
CA TYR A 167 1.47 33.59 9.97
C TYR A 167 3.02 33.55 10.09
N PHE A 168 3.56 32.92 11.15
CA PHE A 168 5.00 32.73 11.33
C PHE A 168 5.48 31.31 10.97
N GLU A 169 4.58 30.33 10.78
CA GLU A 169 4.97 29.03 10.21
C GLU A 169 5.41 29.18 8.76
N ARG A 170 6.71 28.98 8.50
CA ARG A 170 7.25 29.03 7.14
C ARG A 170 6.68 27.89 6.29
N PHE A 171 6.34 28.21 5.05
CA PHE A 171 6.19 27.22 3.98
C PHE A 171 7.48 26.36 3.90
N PRO A 172 7.37 25.04 3.65
CA PRO A 172 8.52 24.13 3.74
C PRO A 172 9.49 24.31 2.55
N SER A 173 10.44 25.24 2.74
CA SER A 173 11.55 25.52 1.85
C SER A 173 12.77 24.66 2.21
N THR A 174 12.75 23.37 1.84
CA THR A 174 13.88 22.46 2.11
C THR A 174 15.19 23.03 1.53
N PRO A 175 16.29 23.08 2.32
CA PRO A 175 17.62 23.44 1.83
C PRO A 175 18.03 22.65 0.57
N ARG A 176 18.92 23.26 -0.24
CA ARG A 176 19.42 22.65 -1.48
C ARG A 176 20.13 21.30 -1.24
N GLN A 177 20.79 21.20 -0.09
CA GLN A 177 21.43 20.01 0.47
C GLN A 177 21.21 20.02 2.00
N LEU A 178 20.95 18.85 2.58
CA LEU A 178 20.90 18.58 4.01
C LEU A 178 22.15 17.78 4.41
N SER A 179 22.76 18.10 5.54
CA SER A 179 23.93 17.36 6.06
C SER A 179 23.48 16.22 6.98
N VAL A 180 23.86 14.97 6.65
CA VAL A 180 23.63 13.78 7.48
C VAL A 180 24.09 14.03 8.92
N VAL A 181 25.36 14.46 9.06
CA VAL A 181 26.02 14.73 10.35
C VAL A 181 25.31 15.84 11.14
N GLN A 182 24.78 16.87 10.47
CA GLN A 182 23.99 17.90 11.15
C GLN A 182 22.68 17.34 11.69
N VAL A 183 21.93 16.55 10.90
CA VAL A 183 20.66 15.96 11.34
C VAL A 183 20.90 14.96 12.47
N GLN A 184 21.91 14.07 12.34
CA GLN A 184 22.33 13.16 13.41
C GLN A 184 22.63 13.90 14.71
N ARG A 185 23.43 14.98 14.66
CA ARG A 185 23.79 15.78 15.85
C ARG A 185 22.60 16.53 16.48
N GLU A 186 21.68 17.05 15.66
CA GLU A 186 20.56 17.86 16.16
C GLU A 186 19.34 17.03 16.60
N LEU A 187 19.20 15.82 16.06
CA LEU A 187 18.01 14.98 16.22
C LEU A 187 18.28 13.61 16.84
N GLY A 188 19.42 12.97 16.57
CA GLY A 188 19.70 11.59 16.97
C GLY A 188 19.57 11.34 18.49
N ALA A 189 20.08 12.26 19.31
CA ALA A 189 19.96 12.20 20.78
C ALA A 189 18.53 12.44 21.33
N ARG A 190 17.51 12.54 20.46
CA ARG A 190 16.08 12.68 20.80
C ARG A 190 15.23 11.51 20.28
N LEU A 191 15.86 10.50 19.70
CA LEU A 191 15.23 9.34 19.05
C LEU A 191 15.66 8.05 19.76
N SER A 192 14.97 6.95 19.47
CA SER A 192 15.41 5.62 19.91
C SER A 192 16.82 5.29 19.40
N ASN A 193 17.55 4.48 20.17
CA ASN A 193 18.84 3.91 19.76
C ASN A 193 18.73 2.95 18.55
N THR A 194 17.51 2.54 18.19
CA THR A 194 17.20 1.74 17.00
C THR A 194 16.83 2.57 15.77
N THR A 195 16.80 3.91 15.86
CA THR A 195 16.51 4.79 14.72
C THR A 195 17.78 5.09 13.90
N ALA A 196 17.77 4.78 12.61
CA ALA A 196 18.86 5.10 11.69
C ALA A 196 18.64 6.46 11.00
N ILE A 197 19.71 7.24 10.82
CA ILE A 197 19.71 8.49 10.03
C ILE A 197 20.88 8.41 9.04
N PHE A 198 20.59 8.33 7.76
CA PHE A 198 21.59 8.10 6.70
C PHE A 198 21.30 8.92 5.42
N GLY A 199 22.27 8.92 4.51
CA GLY A 199 22.27 9.73 3.29
C GLY A 199 23.08 9.07 2.16
N PRO A 200 23.33 9.78 1.04
CA PRO A 200 23.88 9.21 -0.19
C PRO A 200 25.19 8.42 -0.09
N ASP A 201 26.01 8.67 0.94
CA ASP A 201 27.28 7.98 1.18
C ASP A 201 27.15 6.65 1.96
N ASP A 202 25.94 6.31 2.43
CA ASP A 202 25.63 5.07 3.15
C ASP A 202 25.12 3.97 2.19
N SER A 203 25.60 2.74 2.35
CA SER A 203 25.20 1.58 1.54
C SER A 203 23.69 1.31 1.56
N GLN A 204 23.01 1.59 2.68
CA GLN A 204 21.56 1.38 2.85
C GLN A 204 20.74 2.37 2.01
N TYR A 205 21.32 3.51 1.62
CA TYR A 205 20.58 4.60 0.96
C TYR A 205 19.96 4.16 -0.35
N LYS A 206 20.68 3.40 -1.18
CA LYS A 206 20.15 2.93 -2.47
C LYS A 206 18.95 2.00 -2.29
N GLU A 207 19.01 1.08 -1.34
CA GLU A 207 17.91 0.13 -1.07
C GLU A 207 16.69 0.84 -0.49
N ALA A 208 16.89 1.76 0.47
CA ALA A 208 15.82 2.57 1.03
C ALA A 208 15.13 3.49 0.01
N LEU A 209 15.82 3.87 -1.08
CA LEU A 209 15.23 4.62 -2.20
C LEU A 209 14.61 3.74 -3.30
N SER A 210 14.69 2.40 -3.20
CA SER A 210 14.11 1.49 -4.18
C SER A 210 12.57 1.55 -4.16
N ARG A 211 11.94 1.58 -5.34
CA ARG A 211 10.49 1.76 -5.49
C ARG A 211 9.92 0.88 -6.60
N TRP A 212 8.64 0.54 -6.53
CA TRP A 212 7.96 -0.18 -7.62
C TRP A 212 8.00 0.55 -8.97
N ASN A 213 7.97 1.89 -8.97
CA ASN A 213 8.02 2.68 -10.20
C ASN A 213 9.08 3.79 -10.11
N SER A 214 9.99 3.83 -11.09
CA SER A 214 11.02 4.87 -11.25
C SER A 214 10.68 5.97 -12.27
N PHE A 215 9.50 5.92 -12.91
CA PHE A 215 9.00 6.98 -13.81
C PHE A 215 8.80 8.32 -13.07
N VAL A 216 8.27 8.26 -11.84
CA VAL A 216 8.06 9.43 -10.97
C VAL A 216 8.84 9.24 -9.67
N THR A 217 10.04 9.83 -9.59
CA THR A 217 10.92 9.70 -8.42
C THR A 217 10.86 10.93 -7.50
N PRO A 218 10.59 10.75 -6.18
CA PRO A 218 10.69 11.82 -5.20
C PRO A 218 12.16 12.16 -4.90
N LYS A 219 12.54 13.44 -4.82
CA LYS A 219 13.92 13.84 -4.52
C LYS A 219 14.21 13.72 -3.01
N VAL A 220 14.56 12.52 -2.57
CA VAL A 220 15.09 12.30 -1.23
C VAL A 220 16.51 12.84 -1.12
N GLN A 221 16.83 13.48 0.00
CA GLN A 221 18.18 13.94 0.35
C GLN A 221 18.80 13.13 1.51
N LEU A 222 17.95 12.62 2.40
CA LEU A 222 18.30 11.84 3.60
C LEU A 222 17.16 10.86 3.87
N VAL A 223 17.50 9.69 4.42
CA VAL A 223 16.53 8.76 4.99
C VAL A 223 16.65 8.78 6.51
N ILE A 224 15.50 8.78 7.18
CA ILE A 224 15.41 8.43 8.60
C ILE A 224 14.50 7.21 8.70
N GLU A 225 15.02 6.14 9.28
CA GLU A 225 14.27 4.91 9.55
C GLU A 225 13.96 4.83 11.05
N PRO A 226 12.73 5.14 11.49
CA PRO A 226 12.37 5.21 12.90
C PRO A 226 12.31 3.81 13.51
N GLY A 227 13.01 3.64 14.64
CA GLY A 227 13.04 2.38 15.36
C GLY A 227 11.78 2.12 16.20
N GLN A 228 11.03 3.16 16.57
CA GLN A 228 9.78 3.07 17.33
C GLN A 228 8.73 4.09 16.82
N GLU A 229 7.45 3.89 17.13
CA GLU A 229 6.37 4.78 16.67
C GLU A 229 6.54 6.24 17.14
N SER A 230 7.07 6.44 18.35
CA SER A 230 7.30 7.77 18.95
C SER A 230 8.31 8.62 18.17
N ASP A 231 9.27 7.99 17.51
CA ASP A 231 10.33 8.67 16.76
C ASP A 231 9.76 9.49 15.60
N VAL A 232 8.72 8.98 14.95
CA VAL A 232 8.02 9.66 13.84
C VAL A 232 7.46 11.02 14.28
N SER A 233 6.92 11.13 15.51
CA SER A 233 6.48 12.40 16.08
C SER A 233 7.65 13.39 16.23
N THR A 234 8.78 12.92 16.75
CA THR A 234 10.00 13.73 16.94
C THR A 234 10.60 14.18 15.61
N ILE A 235 10.61 13.31 14.59
CA ILE A 235 11.08 13.59 13.23
C ILE A 235 10.20 14.65 12.56
N VAL A 236 8.86 14.49 12.54
CA VAL A 236 7.95 15.48 11.93
C VAL A 236 8.07 16.84 12.62
N LYS A 237 8.14 16.87 13.96
CA LYS A 237 8.40 18.10 14.74
C LYS A 237 9.74 18.75 14.37
N TYR A 238 10.78 17.97 14.10
CA TYR A 238 12.07 18.49 13.61
C TYR A 238 11.97 19.06 12.20
N CYS A 239 11.36 18.32 11.26
CA CYS A 239 11.17 18.77 9.87
C CYS A 239 10.40 20.09 9.82
N ASN A 240 9.31 20.23 10.59
CA ASN A 240 8.55 21.47 10.69
C ASN A 240 9.40 22.63 11.23
N ARG A 241 10.09 22.47 12.37
CA ARG A 241 11.00 23.51 12.92
C ARG A 241 12.11 23.92 11.94
N LYS A 242 12.55 23.02 11.08
CA LYS A 242 13.61 23.27 10.07
C LYS A 242 13.07 23.68 8.69
N SER A 243 11.75 23.79 8.52
CA SER A 243 11.08 24.06 7.23
C SER A 243 11.42 23.02 6.14
N VAL A 244 11.71 21.79 6.53
CA VAL A 244 12.08 20.66 5.66
C VAL A 244 10.84 19.86 5.30
N GLN A 245 10.68 19.50 4.02
CA GLN A 245 9.64 18.57 3.57
C GLN A 245 9.97 17.14 4.03
N PHE A 246 8.92 16.37 4.35
CA PHE A 246 9.03 14.96 4.73
C PHE A 246 8.02 14.11 3.96
N LEU A 247 8.38 12.85 3.68
CA LEU A 247 7.56 11.87 2.97
C LEU A 247 7.67 10.52 3.68
N ALA A 248 6.56 9.99 4.17
CA ALA A 248 6.53 8.65 4.79
C ALA A 248 6.39 7.58 3.71
N ILE A 249 7.21 6.52 3.81
CA ILE A 249 7.29 5.42 2.84
C ILE A 249 7.34 4.09 3.60
N ASN A 250 6.68 3.08 3.03
CA ASN A 250 6.82 1.65 3.37
C ASN A 250 7.38 0.94 2.11
N LYS A 251 6.68 0.01 1.45
CA LYS A 251 7.18 -0.69 0.23
C LYS A 251 7.23 0.16 -1.07
N GLY A 252 7.15 1.49 -1.01
CA GLY A 252 7.45 2.36 -2.16
C GLY A 252 6.51 2.33 -3.40
N HIS A 253 5.36 1.64 -3.36
CA HIS A 253 4.51 1.37 -4.53
C HIS A 253 3.81 2.57 -5.21
N GLY A 254 3.84 3.78 -4.63
CA GLY A 254 3.12 4.93 -5.19
C GLY A 254 3.68 5.44 -6.52
N ALA A 255 2.79 5.62 -7.52
CA ALA A 255 3.15 6.06 -8.89
C ALA A 255 2.66 7.47 -9.30
N THR A 256 1.89 8.16 -8.46
CA THR A 256 1.34 9.51 -8.76
C THR A 256 2.42 10.57 -9.03
N SER A 257 2.26 11.32 -10.13
CA SER A 257 3.11 12.42 -10.59
C SER A 257 3.44 13.44 -9.50
N THR A 258 2.54 13.60 -8.51
CA THR A 258 2.70 14.50 -7.36
C THR A 258 3.92 14.18 -6.49
N LEU A 259 4.45 12.95 -6.55
CA LEU A 259 5.69 12.54 -5.88
C LEU A 259 6.93 13.27 -6.42
N ALA A 260 7.00 13.62 -7.70
CA ALA A 260 8.16 14.34 -8.28
C ALA A 260 8.30 15.78 -7.74
N SER A 261 7.27 16.32 -7.09
CA SER A 261 7.34 17.62 -6.40
C SER A 261 8.05 17.56 -5.03
N PHE A 262 8.34 16.36 -4.53
CA PHE A 262 9.01 16.17 -3.24
C PHE A 262 10.50 16.50 -3.30
N ASN A 263 10.99 17.27 -2.32
CA ASN A 263 12.42 17.46 -2.07
C ASN A 263 12.70 17.54 -0.56
N GLY A 264 13.22 16.48 0.06
CA GLY A 264 13.36 16.42 1.53
C GLY A 264 13.80 15.10 2.15
N ILE A 265 13.31 14.84 3.36
CA ILE A 265 13.64 13.66 4.18
C ILE A 265 12.60 12.56 3.95
N GLN A 266 13.05 11.36 3.59
CA GLN A 266 12.20 10.17 3.63
C GLN A 266 12.12 9.65 5.07
N ILE A 267 10.92 9.38 5.54
CA ILE A 267 10.66 8.64 6.79
C ILE A 267 10.33 7.21 6.37
N ASN A 268 11.32 6.30 6.45
CA ASN A 268 11.15 4.91 6.05
C ASN A 268 10.56 4.10 7.21
N LEU A 269 9.32 3.64 7.11
CA LEU A 269 8.65 2.91 8.18
C LEU A 269 9.09 1.44 8.28
N ALA A 270 10.03 0.97 7.45
CA ALA A 270 10.35 -0.45 7.27
C ALA A 270 10.74 -1.21 8.55
N SER A 271 11.33 -0.57 9.55
CA SER A 271 11.61 -1.19 10.86
C SER A 271 10.38 -1.37 11.76
N LEU A 272 9.27 -0.66 11.53
CA LEU A 272 8.04 -0.75 12.32
C LEU A 272 7.18 -1.97 11.88
N ARG A 273 7.72 -3.19 12.05
CA ARG A 273 7.16 -4.44 11.52
C ARG A 273 6.57 -5.42 12.55
N ASN A 274 6.33 -4.98 13.78
CA ASN A 274 5.70 -5.83 14.81
C ASN A 274 4.28 -6.26 14.41
N ILE A 275 3.89 -7.49 14.78
CA ILE A 275 2.54 -8.04 14.62
C ILE A 275 2.14 -8.74 15.92
N GLU A 276 1.01 -8.34 16.51
CA GLU A 276 0.53 -8.84 17.80
C GLU A 276 -0.97 -9.18 17.73
N ILE A 277 -1.29 -10.48 17.65
CA ILE A 277 -2.67 -10.96 17.72
C ILE A 277 -3.24 -10.66 19.10
N GLN A 278 -4.38 -9.96 19.14
CA GLN A 278 -5.01 -9.57 20.40
C GLN A 278 -5.58 -10.80 21.11
N PRO A 279 -5.60 -10.85 22.46
CA PRO A 279 -6.03 -12.02 23.23
C PRO A 279 -7.45 -12.54 22.92
N SER A 280 -8.29 -11.74 22.26
CA SER A 280 -9.64 -12.14 21.82
C SER A 280 -9.67 -12.98 20.53
N GLY A 281 -8.57 -13.05 19.77
CA GLY A 281 -8.52 -13.67 18.44
C GLY A 281 -9.31 -12.95 17.34
N LYS A 282 -9.90 -11.78 17.62
CA LYS A 282 -10.78 -11.03 16.68
C LYS A 282 -10.06 -9.89 15.95
N SER A 283 -8.87 -9.53 16.40
CA SER A 283 -8.05 -8.48 15.79
C SER A 283 -6.57 -8.72 16.06
N ALA A 284 -5.72 -8.00 15.33
CA ALA A 284 -4.29 -7.91 15.59
C ALA A 284 -3.82 -6.46 15.47
N TRP A 285 -2.79 -6.13 16.24
CA TRP A 285 -2.01 -4.89 16.08
C TRP A 285 -0.88 -5.12 15.09
N PHE A 286 -0.60 -4.11 14.27
CA PHE A 286 0.42 -4.10 13.23
C PHE A 286 1.18 -2.78 13.27
N GLY A 287 2.50 -2.82 13.14
CA GLY A 287 3.30 -1.60 12.91
C GLY A 287 3.12 -1.06 11.47
N GLY A 288 3.31 0.24 11.27
CA GLY A 288 3.12 0.90 9.96
C GLY A 288 4.07 0.43 8.83
N GLY A 289 5.09 -0.37 9.15
CA GLY A 289 6.08 -0.95 8.26
C GLY A 289 5.78 -2.37 7.75
N VAL A 290 4.68 -3.00 8.18
CA VAL A 290 4.29 -4.35 7.71
C VAL A 290 3.85 -4.33 6.24
N TYR A 291 3.91 -5.50 5.60
CA TYR A 291 3.56 -5.69 4.19
C TYR A 291 2.82 -7.01 3.97
N ASP A 292 2.11 -7.10 2.85
CA ASP A 292 1.01 -8.05 2.63
C ASP A 292 1.47 -9.51 2.67
N GLY A 293 2.62 -9.83 2.08
CA GLY A 293 3.22 -11.17 2.13
C GLY A 293 3.65 -11.58 3.54
N GLN A 294 4.26 -10.68 4.31
CA GLN A 294 4.63 -10.92 5.72
C GLN A 294 3.37 -11.20 6.56
N VAL A 295 2.34 -10.36 6.42
CA VAL A 295 1.09 -10.48 7.17
C VAL A 295 0.34 -11.76 6.81
N SER A 296 0.23 -12.08 5.51
CA SER A 296 -0.46 -13.27 5.02
C SER A 296 0.18 -14.55 5.55
N ARG A 297 1.51 -14.67 5.49
CA ARG A 297 2.24 -15.84 6.00
C ARG A 297 2.11 -15.94 7.53
N TYR A 298 2.39 -14.85 8.26
CA TYR A 298 2.34 -14.85 9.73
C TYR A 298 0.95 -15.21 10.28
N LEU A 299 -0.13 -14.62 9.75
CA LEU A 299 -1.49 -14.89 10.25
C LEU A 299 -1.93 -16.32 9.94
N TRP A 300 -1.59 -16.82 8.75
CA TRP A 300 -1.94 -18.18 8.32
C TRP A 300 -1.37 -19.24 9.26
N ASP A 301 -0.09 -19.11 9.62
CA ASP A 301 0.61 -20.00 10.56
C ASP A 301 0.06 -19.90 12.00
N LYS A 302 -0.76 -18.89 12.30
CA LYS A 302 -1.51 -18.73 13.57
C LYS A 302 -2.98 -19.15 13.47
N GLY A 303 -3.44 -19.64 12.31
CA GLY A 303 -4.83 -20.06 12.10
C GLY A 303 -5.76 -18.96 11.57
N TYR A 304 -5.23 -17.80 11.18
CA TYR A 304 -6.01 -16.62 10.81
C TYR A 304 -5.72 -16.13 9.37
N VAL A 305 -6.57 -15.24 8.87
CA VAL A 305 -6.35 -14.38 7.70
C VAL A 305 -6.84 -12.96 8.02
N ALA A 306 -6.42 -12.01 7.19
CA ALA A 306 -6.94 -10.65 7.19
C ALA A 306 -7.19 -10.17 5.76
N THR A 307 -7.89 -9.04 5.63
CA THR A 307 -7.92 -8.27 4.40
C THR A 307 -6.56 -7.61 4.17
N THR A 308 -5.81 -8.14 3.22
CA THR A 308 -4.56 -7.58 2.68
C THR A 308 -4.82 -6.95 1.31
N GLY A 309 -3.78 -6.40 0.67
CA GLY A 309 -3.82 -6.10 -0.76
C GLY A 309 -3.71 -7.34 -1.64
N ALA A 310 -3.60 -7.08 -2.95
CA ALA A 310 -3.53 -8.06 -4.04
C ALA A 310 -2.15 -8.71 -4.25
N CYS A 311 -1.05 -8.00 -3.92
CA CYS A 311 0.31 -8.43 -4.24
C CYS A 311 1.20 -8.42 -3.00
N ASP A 312 1.94 -9.51 -2.76
CA ASP A 312 2.69 -9.71 -1.50
C ASP A 312 3.70 -8.60 -1.21
N CYS A 313 4.24 -7.95 -2.25
CA CYS A 313 5.19 -6.86 -2.15
C CYS A 313 4.60 -5.53 -1.62
N VAL A 314 3.28 -5.37 -1.52
CA VAL A 314 2.69 -4.08 -1.14
C VAL A 314 2.63 -3.90 0.38
N GLY A 315 2.83 -2.68 0.87
CA GLY A 315 2.76 -2.35 2.29
C GLY A 315 1.33 -2.03 2.74
N MET A 316 0.74 -2.82 3.65
CA MET A 316 -0.68 -2.80 4.09
C MET A 316 -1.37 -1.43 4.13
N MET A 317 -0.71 -0.40 4.70
CA MET A 317 -1.34 0.91 4.90
C MET A 317 -1.37 1.81 3.66
N GLY A 318 -0.64 1.52 2.59
CA GLY A 318 -0.78 2.26 1.32
C GLY A 318 -2.15 2.00 0.68
N PRO A 319 -2.39 0.78 0.14
CA PRO A 319 -3.72 0.30 -0.18
C PRO A 319 -4.77 0.66 0.88
N GLY A 320 -4.52 0.33 2.16
CA GLY A 320 -5.48 0.55 3.25
C GLY A 320 -5.94 2.01 3.45
N LEU A 321 -5.05 3.00 3.34
CA LEU A 321 -5.45 4.42 3.46
C LEU A 321 -6.23 4.93 2.24
N GLY A 322 -6.16 4.24 1.10
CA GLY A 322 -6.94 4.52 -0.10
C GLY A 322 -8.14 3.60 -0.32
N GLY A 323 -8.42 2.66 0.59
CA GLY A 323 -9.45 1.63 0.44
C GLY A 323 -8.87 0.25 0.71
N GLY A 324 -8.13 -0.29 -0.26
CA GLY A 324 -7.42 -1.56 -0.16
C GLY A 324 -8.23 -2.73 -0.68
N HIS A 325 -8.04 -3.05 -1.96
CA HIS A 325 -8.60 -4.22 -2.64
C HIS A 325 -7.68 -5.45 -2.51
N GLY A 326 -8.26 -6.64 -2.42
CA GLY A 326 -7.54 -7.90 -2.24
C GLY A 326 -8.44 -9.13 -2.07
N ARG A 327 -7.80 -10.31 -1.99
CA ARG A 327 -8.43 -11.65 -2.07
C ARG A 327 -9.57 -11.95 -1.08
N HIS A 328 -9.67 -11.19 0.01
CA HIS A 328 -10.65 -11.38 1.07
C HIS A 328 -11.80 -10.36 1.05
N GLU A 329 -11.82 -9.40 0.12
CA GLU A 329 -12.78 -8.29 0.19
C GLU A 329 -14.24 -8.70 -0.01
N GLY A 330 -14.49 -9.75 -0.79
CA GLY A 330 -15.83 -10.29 -0.99
C GLY A 330 -16.44 -10.90 0.27
N LEU A 331 -15.62 -11.31 1.23
CA LEU A 331 -16.02 -11.84 2.53
C LEU A 331 -16.15 -10.76 3.60
N TYR A 332 -15.20 -9.81 3.65
CA TYR A 332 -15.01 -8.93 4.83
C TYR A 332 -15.03 -7.42 4.52
N GLY A 333 -15.10 -7.02 3.24
CA GLY A 333 -14.93 -5.64 2.78
C GLY A 333 -13.47 -5.27 2.55
N LEU A 334 -13.20 -4.01 2.21
CA LEU A 334 -11.84 -3.54 1.91
C LEU A 334 -10.93 -3.58 3.15
N ILE A 335 -9.62 -3.43 3.00
CA ILE A 335 -8.69 -3.27 4.14
C ILE A 335 -9.20 -2.14 5.07
N SER A 336 -9.60 -1.01 4.49
CA SER A 336 -10.15 0.14 5.22
C SER A 336 -11.43 -0.15 6.00
N ASP A 337 -12.24 -1.13 5.58
CA ASP A 337 -13.48 -1.53 6.28
C ASP A 337 -13.21 -2.39 7.52
N ASN A 338 -11.96 -2.84 7.67
CA ASN A 338 -11.50 -3.73 8.73
C ASN A 338 -10.57 -3.05 9.74
N ILE A 339 -10.18 -1.80 9.49
CA ILE A 339 -9.44 -0.97 10.45
C ILE A 339 -10.36 -0.68 11.64
N ARG A 340 -9.88 -0.98 12.84
CA ARG A 340 -10.54 -0.67 14.12
C ARG A 340 -9.97 0.62 14.71
N GLN A 341 -8.66 0.79 14.60
CA GLN A 341 -7.92 1.88 15.25
C GLN A 341 -6.59 2.17 14.52
N LEU A 342 -6.13 3.41 14.57
CA LEU A 342 -4.85 3.89 14.03
C LEU A 342 -4.10 4.70 15.08
N ASN A 343 -2.78 4.48 15.21
CA ASN A 343 -1.86 5.49 15.73
C ASN A 343 -1.43 6.38 14.55
N VAL A 344 -1.61 7.69 14.67
CA VAL A 344 -1.42 8.66 13.58
C VAL A 344 -0.57 9.83 14.04
N VAL A 345 0.52 10.13 13.33
CA VAL A 345 1.27 11.38 13.47
C VAL A 345 0.75 12.40 12.46
N LEU A 346 0.15 13.49 12.97
CA LEU A 346 -0.44 14.57 12.20
C LEU A 346 0.62 15.51 11.58
N ALA A 347 0.17 16.46 10.75
CA ALA A 347 1.02 17.39 10.02
C ALA A 347 1.87 18.31 10.91
N ASN A 348 1.39 18.66 12.10
CA ASN A 348 2.14 19.40 13.12
C ASN A 348 3.13 18.51 13.92
N GLY A 349 3.07 17.19 13.73
CA GLY A 349 3.86 16.19 14.43
C GLY A 349 3.26 15.69 15.74
N SER A 350 2.03 16.06 16.10
CA SER A 350 1.31 15.44 17.22
C SER A 350 0.94 13.99 16.89
N ALA A 351 1.27 13.05 17.78
CA ALA A 351 0.78 11.68 17.71
C ALA A 351 -0.60 11.61 18.40
N ILE A 352 -1.57 10.99 17.73
CA ILE A 352 -2.93 10.76 18.24
C ILE A 352 -3.40 9.34 17.94
N ARG A 353 -4.44 8.90 18.64
CA ARG A 353 -5.12 7.62 18.40
C ARG A 353 -6.49 7.89 17.78
N VAL A 354 -6.73 7.30 16.61
CA VAL A 354 -7.89 7.58 15.74
C VAL A 354 -8.71 6.30 15.58
N ASN A 355 -9.98 6.34 15.95
CA ASN A 355 -10.94 5.25 15.81
C ASN A 355 -12.36 5.86 15.62
N LYS A 356 -13.43 5.06 15.74
CA LYS A 356 -14.80 5.57 15.53
C LYS A 356 -15.23 6.63 16.58
N ASP A 357 -14.74 6.54 17.81
CA ASP A 357 -15.14 7.36 18.96
C ASP A 357 -14.15 8.53 19.16
N CYS A 358 -12.86 8.26 19.01
CA CYS A 358 -11.77 9.25 19.08
C CYS A 358 -11.40 9.74 17.68
N TYR A 359 -11.76 11.01 17.38
CA TYR A 359 -11.57 11.64 16.06
C TYR A 359 -12.28 10.91 14.91
N GLY A 360 -13.53 10.48 15.12
CA GLY A 360 -14.35 9.76 14.13
C GLY A 360 -14.50 10.46 12.76
N ASP A 361 -14.39 11.80 12.71
CA ASP A 361 -14.40 12.56 11.46
C ASP A 361 -13.11 12.38 10.64
N LEU A 362 -11.96 12.33 11.31
CA LEU A 362 -10.68 11.94 10.71
C LEU A 362 -10.68 10.45 10.36
N PHE A 363 -11.18 9.56 11.23
CA PHE A 363 -11.25 8.13 10.98
C PHE A 363 -12.03 7.79 9.69
N TRP A 364 -13.15 8.48 9.46
CA TRP A 364 -13.87 8.44 8.18
C TRP A 364 -12.96 8.82 6.99
N GLY A 365 -12.15 9.87 7.14
CA GLY A 365 -11.20 10.36 6.13
C GLY A 365 -10.04 9.41 5.87
N MET A 366 -9.54 8.73 6.90
CA MET A 366 -8.45 7.75 6.79
C MET A 366 -8.86 6.54 5.94
N LYS A 367 -10.14 6.17 5.95
CA LYS A 367 -10.72 5.09 5.14
C LYS A 367 -11.03 5.55 3.70
N GLY A 368 -9.98 5.78 2.90
CA GLY A 368 -10.10 6.09 1.47
C GLY A 368 -9.35 7.35 1.00
N ALA A 369 -8.92 8.21 1.91
CA ALA A 369 -8.12 9.40 1.57
C ALA A 369 -6.95 9.64 2.55
N GLY A 370 -6.60 8.66 3.38
CA GLY A 370 -5.77 8.84 4.58
C GLY A 370 -4.36 9.36 4.35
N HIS A 371 -3.81 9.14 3.15
CA HIS A 371 -2.57 9.75 2.65
C HIS A 371 -2.48 11.27 2.82
N ASN A 372 -3.63 11.96 2.93
CA ASN A 372 -3.72 13.41 3.04
C ASN A 372 -3.65 13.96 4.48
N PHE A 373 -3.69 13.13 5.53
CA PHE A 373 -3.96 13.62 6.89
C PHE A 373 -2.93 13.20 7.96
N GLY A 374 -2.16 12.13 7.76
CA GLY A 374 -1.20 11.69 8.78
C GLY A 374 -0.32 10.52 8.34
N ILE A 375 0.74 10.28 9.09
CA ILE A 375 1.57 9.07 9.01
C ILE A 375 0.97 8.04 9.97
N VAL A 376 0.53 6.88 9.47
CA VAL A 376 0.13 5.76 10.33
C VAL A 376 1.38 5.04 10.82
N THR A 377 1.60 5.03 12.14
CA THR A 377 2.75 4.41 12.79
C THR A 377 2.47 2.99 13.29
N GLY A 378 1.19 2.70 13.56
CA GLY A 378 0.66 1.38 13.90
C GLY A 378 -0.86 1.37 13.80
N PHE A 379 -1.46 0.20 13.66
CA PHE A 379 -2.90 0.04 13.44
C PHE A 379 -3.45 -1.28 14.01
N GLU A 380 -4.73 -1.27 14.38
CA GLU A 380 -5.49 -2.46 14.74
C GLU A 380 -6.44 -2.82 13.60
N LEU A 381 -6.38 -4.06 13.11
CA LEU A 381 -7.20 -4.59 12.03
C LEU A 381 -7.99 -5.81 12.54
N ASN A 382 -9.23 -6.01 12.08
CA ASN A 382 -9.94 -7.27 12.28
C ASN A 382 -9.14 -8.43 11.65
N ILE A 383 -9.15 -9.59 12.29
CA ILE A 383 -8.66 -10.86 11.74
C ILE A 383 -9.75 -11.93 11.82
N TYR A 384 -9.67 -12.92 10.95
CA TYR A 384 -10.70 -13.93 10.74
C TYR A 384 -10.08 -15.33 10.74
N PRO A 385 -10.81 -16.40 11.12
CA PRO A 385 -10.33 -17.77 10.97
C PRO A 385 -9.94 -18.07 9.52
N ARG A 386 -8.79 -18.74 9.30
CA ARG A 386 -8.19 -18.91 7.97
C ARG A 386 -9.10 -19.56 6.91
N GLY A 387 -10.03 -20.41 7.34
CA GLY A 387 -10.94 -21.14 6.46
C GLY A 387 -10.35 -22.47 5.97
N PRO A 388 -10.65 -22.89 4.73
CA PRO A 388 -10.12 -24.12 4.15
C PRO A 388 -8.59 -24.18 4.14
N ASP A 389 -8.02 -25.38 4.29
CA ASP A 389 -6.57 -25.61 4.26
C ASP A 389 -5.93 -25.30 2.90
N THR A 390 -6.68 -25.44 1.81
CA THR A 390 -6.24 -25.16 0.44
C THR A 390 -7.21 -24.24 -0.28
N TRP A 391 -6.66 -23.55 -1.27
CA TRP A 391 -7.36 -22.75 -2.28
C TRP A 391 -6.97 -23.33 -3.64
N HIS A 392 -7.94 -23.49 -4.54
CA HIS A 392 -7.67 -23.86 -5.93
C HIS A 392 -7.15 -22.64 -6.69
N TYR A 393 -6.18 -22.83 -7.57
CA TYR A 393 -5.90 -21.89 -8.66
C TYR A 393 -6.10 -22.57 -10.01
N HIS A 394 -6.53 -21.82 -11.01
CA HIS A 394 -6.58 -22.27 -12.40
C HIS A 394 -6.12 -21.14 -13.31
N ASN A 395 -5.05 -21.39 -14.08
CA ASN A 395 -4.46 -20.47 -15.03
C ASN A 395 -4.70 -20.97 -16.46
N TYR A 396 -5.20 -20.10 -17.34
CA TYR A 396 -5.48 -20.37 -18.74
C TYR A 396 -4.64 -19.49 -19.67
N ILE A 397 -4.37 -19.99 -20.88
CA ILE A 397 -3.77 -19.24 -21.98
C ILE A 397 -4.62 -19.42 -23.24
N TRP A 398 -5.19 -18.34 -23.77
CA TRP A 398 -5.98 -18.33 -24.99
C TRP A 398 -5.39 -17.43 -26.09
N THR A 399 -5.72 -17.75 -27.34
CA THR A 399 -5.51 -16.89 -28.51
C THR A 399 -6.61 -15.84 -28.66
N GLY A 400 -6.32 -14.78 -29.41
CA GLY A 400 -7.23 -13.64 -29.59
C GLY A 400 -8.58 -13.94 -30.22
N ASP A 401 -8.77 -15.10 -30.88
CA ASP A 401 -10.06 -15.57 -31.41
C ASP A 401 -11.00 -16.14 -30.34
N LYS A 402 -10.56 -16.23 -29.07
CA LYS A 402 -11.40 -16.64 -27.94
C LYS A 402 -11.95 -15.47 -27.12
N LEU A 403 -11.52 -14.23 -27.40
CA LEU A 403 -11.81 -13.03 -26.60
C LEU A 403 -13.31 -12.89 -26.29
N GLU A 404 -14.17 -12.96 -27.30
CA GLU A 404 -15.62 -12.81 -27.16
C GLU A 404 -16.22 -13.86 -26.21
N ALA A 405 -15.72 -15.10 -26.25
CA ALA A 405 -16.16 -16.17 -25.34
C ALA A 405 -15.66 -15.95 -23.92
N VAL A 406 -14.36 -15.62 -23.75
CA VAL A 406 -13.74 -15.37 -22.44
C VAL A 406 -14.41 -14.20 -21.73
N PHE A 407 -14.60 -13.05 -22.41
CA PHE A 407 -15.24 -11.89 -21.80
C PHE A 407 -16.76 -12.04 -21.63
N THR A 408 -17.43 -12.91 -22.40
CA THR A 408 -18.81 -13.33 -22.08
C THR A 408 -18.85 -14.14 -20.78
N ALA A 409 -17.94 -15.09 -20.60
CA ALA A 409 -17.84 -15.89 -19.37
C ALA A 409 -17.46 -15.03 -18.16
N LEU A 410 -16.55 -14.07 -18.29
CA LEU A 410 -16.20 -13.11 -17.23
C LEU A 410 -17.40 -12.24 -16.83
N ASN A 411 -18.09 -11.62 -17.79
CA ASN A 411 -19.28 -10.82 -17.49
C ASN A 411 -20.39 -11.65 -16.81
N LYS A 412 -20.54 -12.92 -17.17
CA LYS A 412 -21.46 -13.86 -16.50
C LYS A 412 -21.01 -14.18 -15.07
N LEU A 413 -19.72 -14.49 -14.87
CA LEU A 413 -19.13 -14.76 -13.56
C LEU A 413 -19.30 -13.57 -12.60
N HIS A 414 -19.00 -12.35 -13.07
CA HIS A 414 -19.05 -11.13 -12.25
C HIS A 414 -20.45 -10.69 -11.81
N VAL A 415 -21.53 -11.29 -12.33
CA VAL A 415 -22.91 -11.05 -11.85
C VAL A 415 -23.59 -12.28 -11.24
N GLN A 416 -22.91 -13.44 -11.22
CA GLN A 416 -23.49 -14.75 -10.92
C GLN A 416 -24.09 -14.86 -9.51
N SER A 417 -23.54 -14.14 -8.53
CA SER A 417 -23.94 -14.16 -7.12
C SER A 417 -24.61 -12.84 -6.76
N ASN A 418 -25.93 -12.74 -6.99
CA ASN A 418 -26.76 -11.57 -6.71
C ASN A 418 -26.21 -10.25 -7.32
N GLY A 419 -25.63 -10.30 -8.53
CA GLY A 419 -25.01 -9.14 -9.17
C GLY A 419 -23.54 -8.92 -8.83
N THR A 420 -22.89 -9.89 -8.16
CA THR A 420 -21.44 -9.89 -7.89
C THR A 420 -20.79 -11.22 -8.28
N THR A 421 -19.46 -11.22 -8.39
CA THR A 421 -18.61 -12.42 -8.48
C THR A 421 -18.84 -13.32 -7.26
N PRO A 422 -18.94 -14.66 -7.40
CA PRO A 422 -19.11 -15.57 -6.27
C PRO A 422 -18.04 -15.35 -5.19
N THR A 423 -18.46 -15.23 -3.92
CA THR A 423 -17.58 -14.79 -2.82
C THR A 423 -16.29 -15.60 -2.64
N ASN A 424 -16.32 -16.91 -2.89
CA ASN A 424 -15.12 -17.74 -2.83
C ASN A 424 -14.18 -17.57 -4.04
N MET A 425 -14.61 -16.99 -5.16
CA MET A 425 -13.77 -16.72 -6.35
C MET A 425 -12.83 -15.50 -6.17
N ALA A 426 -12.76 -14.95 -4.94
CA ALA A 426 -11.74 -14.04 -4.44
C ALA A 426 -11.30 -12.92 -5.40
N VAL A 427 -10.23 -13.16 -6.17
CA VAL A 427 -9.75 -12.27 -7.24
C VAL A 427 -9.27 -13.12 -8.42
N ASN A 428 -9.56 -12.63 -9.63
CA ASN A 428 -9.00 -13.14 -10.87
C ASN A 428 -8.25 -12.04 -11.62
N TYR A 429 -7.22 -12.41 -12.37
CA TYR A 429 -6.42 -11.47 -13.16
C TYR A 429 -6.35 -11.93 -14.61
N GLY A 430 -6.76 -11.05 -15.51
CA GLY A 430 -6.42 -11.14 -16.93
C GLY A 430 -5.17 -10.32 -17.24
N ILE A 431 -4.39 -10.78 -18.21
CA ILE A 431 -3.35 -9.98 -18.85
C ILE A 431 -3.39 -10.22 -20.36
N PHE A 432 -3.50 -9.15 -21.16
CA PHE A 432 -3.03 -9.21 -22.55
C PHE A 432 -1.54 -8.88 -22.56
N LEU A 433 -0.71 -9.81 -23.08
CA LEU A 433 0.73 -9.64 -23.22
C LEU A 433 1.26 -10.26 -24.52
N ARG A 434 2.51 -9.94 -24.85
CA ARG A 434 3.26 -10.55 -25.95
C ARG A 434 4.19 -11.63 -25.41
N ASN A 435 4.00 -12.89 -25.79
CA ASN A 435 4.87 -14.00 -25.41
C ASN A 435 5.44 -14.71 -26.65
N THR A 436 6.67 -14.36 -27.02
CA THR A 436 7.36 -14.88 -28.22
C THR A 436 7.69 -16.36 -28.17
N ALA A 437 7.66 -17.01 -26.99
CA ALA A 437 7.81 -18.46 -26.88
C ALA A 437 6.54 -19.24 -27.32
N ILE A 438 5.45 -18.53 -27.62
CA ILE A 438 4.16 -19.09 -28.06
C ILE A 438 3.70 -18.42 -29.37
N SER A 439 3.81 -17.08 -29.49
CA SER A 439 3.47 -16.34 -30.69
C SER A 439 4.36 -15.10 -30.87
N GLU A 440 4.97 -14.95 -32.04
CA GLU A 440 5.75 -13.75 -32.38
C GLU A 440 4.89 -12.54 -32.77
N LYS A 441 3.67 -12.80 -33.27
CA LYS A 441 2.84 -11.89 -34.08
C LYS A 441 1.50 -11.50 -33.43
N GLU A 442 0.95 -12.36 -32.58
CA GLU A 442 -0.33 -12.18 -31.91
C GLU A 442 -0.09 -11.93 -30.42
N PRO A 443 -0.86 -11.05 -29.75
CA PRO A 443 -0.93 -11.07 -28.30
C PRO A 443 -1.59 -12.37 -27.81
N LEU A 444 -1.41 -12.69 -26.54
CA LEU A 444 -2.15 -13.75 -25.85
C LEU A 444 -3.06 -13.16 -24.80
N ILE A 445 -4.14 -13.88 -24.49
CA ILE A 445 -4.95 -13.67 -23.31
C ILE A 445 -4.48 -14.69 -22.28
N GLN A 446 -3.78 -14.24 -21.23
CA GLN A 446 -3.54 -15.06 -20.05
C GLN A 446 -4.56 -14.69 -18.98
N TRP A 447 -5.09 -15.67 -18.27
CA TRP A 447 -6.03 -15.43 -17.18
C TRP A 447 -5.78 -16.38 -16.01
N THR A 448 -5.91 -15.90 -14.78
CA THR A 448 -5.71 -16.69 -13.56
C THR A 448 -6.84 -16.46 -12.57
N PHE A 449 -7.38 -17.54 -12.04
CA PHE A 449 -8.44 -17.55 -11.03
C PHE A 449 -7.90 -18.15 -9.72
N ALA A 450 -8.37 -17.65 -8.59
CA ALA A 450 -8.13 -18.25 -7.27
C ALA A 450 -9.45 -18.44 -6.53
N TYR A 451 -9.73 -19.67 -6.11
CA TYR A 451 -10.94 -20.07 -5.43
C TYR A 451 -10.64 -20.54 -4.00
N ARG A 452 -11.33 -19.97 -3.01
CA ARG A 452 -11.26 -20.33 -1.60
C ARG A 452 -12.05 -21.62 -1.33
N GLY A 453 -11.42 -22.75 -1.65
CA GLY A 453 -11.95 -24.11 -1.54
C GLY A 453 -11.11 -25.08 -2.36
N GLY A 454 -11.59 -26.30 -2.55
CA GLY A 454 -10.92 -27.30 -3.40
C GLY A 454 -11.30 -27.21 -4.87
N ALA A 455 -10.64 -28.03 -5.68
CA ALA A 455 -10.89 -28.14 -7.12
C ALA A 455 -12.36 -28.41 -7.50
N ALA A 456 -13.12 -29.18 -6.72
CA ALA A 456 -14.47 -29.61 -7.10
C ALA A 456 -15.45 -28.43 -7.23
N GLU A 457 -15.48 -27.53 -6.25
CA GLU A 457 -16.30 -26.33 -6.27
C GLU A 457 -15.75 -25.26 -7.23
N ALA A 458 -14.42 -25.17 -7.33
CA ALA A 458 -13.74 -24.23 -8.22
C ALA A 458 -14.01 -24.53 -9.70
N GLU A 459 -13.81 -25.77 -10.14
CA GLU A 459 -13.96 -26.18 -11.54
C GLU A 459 -15.43 -26.18 -11.99
N ASN A 460 -16.37 -26.37 -11.07
CA ASN A 460 -17.79 -26.15 -11.32
C ASN A 460 -18.12 -24.66 -11.51
N ALA A 461 -17.48 -23.75 -10.76
CA ALA A 461 -17.60 -22.31 -10.96
C ALA A 461 -16.88 -21.82 -12.24
N LEU A 462 -15.84 -22.54 -12.69
CA LEU A 462 -15.08 -22.25 -13.91
C LEU A 462 -15.57 -23.01 -15.16
N ALA A 463 -16.73 -23.69 -15.09
CA ALA A 463 -17.23 -24.56 -16.16
C ALA A 463 -17.35 -23.87 -17.54
N ASP A 464 -17.71 -22.59 -17.59
CA ASP A 464 -17.75 -21.81 -18.84
C ASP A 464 -16.35 -21.60 -19.45
N PHE A 465 -15.32 -21.42 -18.62
CA PHE A 465 -13.93 -21.24 -19.08
C PHE A 465 -13.30 -22.56 -19.50
N ASN A 466 -13.59 -23.64 -18.78
CA ASN A 466 -13.20 -25.01 -19.13
C ASN A 466 -13.79 -25.47 -20.48
N ALA A 467 -14.89 -24.87 -20.93
CA ALA A 467 -15.46 -25.10 -22.26
C ALA A 467 -14.75 -24.34 -23.40
N ILE A 468 -13.85 -23.39 -23.11
CA ILE A 468 -13.13 -22.57 -24.10
C ILE A 468 -11.75 -23.20 -24.36
N PRO A 469 -11.46 -23.74 -25.57
CA PRO A 469 -10.20 -24.42 -25.84
C PRO A 469 -8.97 -23.52 -25.65
N ALA A 470 -8.19 -23.80 -24.60
CA ALA A 470 -6.94 -23.12 -24.26
C ALA A 470 -5.74 -23.72 -25.00
N LEU A 471 -4.69 -22.92 -25.20
CA LEU A 471 -3.36 -23.39 -25.63
C LEU A 471 -2.65 -24.21 -24.55
N GLY A 472 -3.05 -24.02 -23.29
CA GLY A 472 -2.46 -24.65 -22.12
C GLY A 472 -2.84 -23.87 -20.86
N GLY A 473 -2.42 -24.41 -19.71
CA GLY A 473 -2.74 -23.86 -18.41
C GLY A 473 -1.97 -24.56 -17.29
N LEU A 474 -2.26 -24.16 -16.05
CA LEU A 474 -1.79 -24.85 -14.84
C LEU A 474 -2.86 -24.66 -13.75
N GLN A 475 -3.21 -25.74 -13.06
CA GLN A 475 -4.18 -25.70 -11.96
C GLN A 475 -3.68 -26.54 -10.77
N GLY A 476 -4.21 -26.29 -9.58
CA GLY A 476 -3.90 -27.08 -8.39
C GLY A 476 -4.40 -26.46 -7.08
N ASP A 477 -4.34 -27.25 -6.01
CA ASP A 477 -4.74 -26.84 -4.65
C ASP A 477 -3.49 -26.50 -3.81
N VAL A 478 -3.44 -25.28 -3.25
CA VAL A 478 -2.31 -24.83 -2.40
C VAL A 478 -2.79 -23.98 -1.20
N PRO A 479 -2.03 -23.87 -0.10
CA PRO A 479 -2.34 -22.94 0.99
C PRO A 479 -2.43 -21.48 0.51
N TYR A 480 -3.29 -20.66 1.13
CA TYR A 480 -3.52 -19.26 0.74
C TYR A 480 -2.23 -18.44 0.51
N PRO A 481 -1.18 -18.50 1.37
CA PRO A 481 0.04 -17.71 1.16
C PRO A 481 0.90 -18.14 -0.04
N GLN A 482 0.53 -19.19 -0.77
CA GLN A 482 1.18 -19.61 -2.02
C GLN A 482 0.42 -19.16 -3.27
N ILE A 483 -0.88 -18.86 -3.17
CA ILE A 483 -1.72 -18.37 -4.28
C ILE A 483 -1.10 -17.16 -5.01
N PRO A 484 -0.49 -16.16 -4.34
CA PRO A 484 0.17 -15.05 -5.03
C PRO A 484 1.21 -15.50 -6.07
N ALA A 485 1.99 -16.55 -5.78
CA ALA A 485 3.00 -17.06 -6.72
C ALA A 485 2.37 -17.66 -7.98
N TYR A 486 1.27 -18.40 -7.83
CA TYR A 486 0.55 -18.99 -8.96
C TYR A 486 -0.26 -17.94 -9.75
N GLN A 487 -0.66 -16.84 -9.13
CA GLN A 487 -1.28 -15.69 -9.81
C GLN A 487 -0.28 -14.63 -10.33
N GLY A 488 1.04 -14.84 -10.18
CA GLY A 488 2.06 -13.87 -10.66
C GLY A 488 2.14 -12.57 -9.85
N THR A 489 1.73 -12.60 -8.57
CA THR A 489 1.60 -11.46 -7.64
C THR A 489 2.39 -11.64 -6.33
N SER A 490 3.26 -12.65 -6.24
CA SER A 490 4.21 -12.82 -5.12
C SER A 490 5.37 -11.82 -5.18
N GLU A 491 6.13 -11.68 -4.09
CA GLU A 491 7.27 -10.75 -3.99
C GLU A 491 8.31 -10.91 -5.11
N ASP A 492 8.60 -12.13 -5.55
CA ASP A 492 9.56 -12.41 -6.64
C ASP A 492 8.95 -12.31 -8.05
N SER A 493 7.63 -12.11 -8.16
CA SER A 493 6.94 -12.06 -9.46
C SER A 493 7.28 -10.78 -10.24
N PRO A 494 7.24 -10.80 -11.59
CA PRO A 494 7.54 -9.62 -12.43
C PRO A 494 6.73 -8.37 -12.06
N LEU A 495 5.45 -8.53 -11.68
CA LEU A 495 4.60 -7.42 -11.23
C LEU A 495 5.10 -6.77 -9.93
N CYS A 496 5.85 -7.48 -9.09
CA CYS A 496 6.43 -6.96 -7.84
C CYS A 496 7.85 -6.39 -8.00
N GLN A 497 8.50 -6.54 -9.16
CA GLN A 497 9.88 -6.06 -9.35
C GLN A 497 9.99 -4.54 -9.19
N HIS A 498 11.03 -4.10 -8.48
CA HIS A 498 11.32 -2.70 -8.22
C HIS A 498 12.19 -2.04 -9.32
N ASP A 499 12.27 -0.71 -9.23
CA ASP A 499 13.08 0.25 -9.98
C ASP A 499 12.89 0.28 -11.50
N LEU A 500 11.93 -0.50 -12.01
CA LEU A 500 11.48 -0.44 -13.40
C LEU A 500 10.74 0.88 -13.69
N TYR A 501 10.99 1.41 -14.88
CA TYR A 501 10.48 2.71 -15.31
C TYR A 501 9.15 2.50 -16.04
N ARG A 502 8.05 2.54 -15.26
CA ARG A 502 6.71 2.15 -15.69
C ARG A 502 5.85 3.36 -16.02
N ILE A 503 5.38 3.44 -17.26
CA ILE A 503 4.31 4.37 -17.64
C ILE A 503 2.97 3.64 -17.47
N THR A 504 2.08 4.20 -16.65
CA THR A 504 0.86 3.51 -16.18
C THR A 504 -0.38 4.38 -16.28
N THR A 505 -1.51 3.83 -16.74
CA THR A 505 -2.85 4.45 -16.63
C THR A 505 -3.90 3.40 -16.24
N THR A 506 -5.07 3.83 -15.76
CA THR A 506 -6.06 2.97 -15.10
C THR A 506 -7.50 3.40 -15.38
N ALA A 507 -8.45 2.47 -15.24
CA ALA A 507 -9.89 2.75 -15.22
C ALA A 507 -10.62 1.80 -14.24
N GLY A 508 -11.55 2.32 -13.45
CA GLY A 508 -12.51 1.50 -12.71
C GLY A 508 -13.73 1.16 -13.58
N LEU A 509 -14.12 -0.12 -13.61
CA LEU A 509 -15.17 -0.65 -14.48
C LEU A 509 -16.15 -1.57 -13.72
N GLN A 510 -17.36 -1.73 -14.31
CA GLN A 510 -18.45 -2.57 -13.78
C GLN A 510 -18.94 -3.63 -14.77
N VAL A 511 -18.41 -3.62 -16.00
CA VAL A 511 -18.65 -4.61 -17.04
C VAL A 511 -17.53 -4.51 -18.08
N TYR A 512 -17.05 -5.64 -18.58
CA TYR A 512 -16.14 -5.66 -19.72
C TYR A 512 -16.95 -5.44 -21.01
N ASN A 513 -16.82 -4.27 -21.63
CA ASN A 513 -17.43 -4.05 -22.94
C ASN A 513 -16.63 -4.82 -24.00
N ILE A 514 -17.18 -5.94 -24.47
CA ILE A 514 -16.50 -6.86 -25.39
C ILE A 514 -16.02 -6.16 -26.67
N THR A 515 -16.75 -5.15 -27.16
CA THR A 515 -16.33 -4.34 -28.32
C THR A 515 -15.11 -3.47 -28.01
N ALA A 516 -15.02 -2.91 -26.79
CA ALA A 516 -13.84 -2.17 -26.35
C ALA A 516 -12.63 -3.09 -26.15
N GLU A 517 -12.82 -4.25 -25.51
CA GLU A 517 -11.74 -5.24 -25.32
C GLU A 517 -11.19 -5.77 -26.65
N ARG A 518 -12.07 -6.01 -27.64
CA ARG A 518 -11.68 -6.32 -29.03
C ARG A 518 -10.86 -5.18 -29.66
N GLN A 519 -11.27 -3.92 -29.51
CA GLN A 519 -10.51 -2.77 -30.02
C GLN A 519 -9.12 -2.65 -29.36
N ILE A 520 -9.04 -2.86 -28.05
CA ILE A 520 -7.78 -2.87 -27.27
C ILE A 520 -6.86 -3.99 -27.77
N PHE A 521 -7.37 -5.21 -27.90
CA PHE A 521 -6.60 -6.38 -28.33
C PHE A 521 -6.09 -6.23 -29.79
N ASP A 522 -6.95 -5.81 -30.71
CA ASP A 522 -6.57 -5.60 -32.10
C ASP A 522 -5.62 -4.39 -32.25
N GLY A 523 -5.77 -3.38 -31.38
CA GLY A 523 -4.83 -2.26 -31.22
C GLY A 523 -3.44 -2.70 -30.74
N PHE A 524 -3.36 -3.67 -29.85
CA PHE A 524 -2.11 -4.32 -29.44
C PHE A 524 -1.51 -5.13 -30.58
N LYS A 525 -2.27 -6.02 -31.22
CA LYS A 525 -1.84 -6.78 -32.41
C LYS A 525 -1.24 -5.87 -33.50
N LYS A 526 -1.91 -4.75 -33.81
CA LYS A 526 -1.40 -3.73 -34.74
C LYS A 526 -0.07 -3.12 -34.28
N ARG A 527 0.14 -2.93 -32.97
CA ARG A 527 1.39 -2.40 -32.41
C ARG A 527 2.52 -3.43 -32.36
N ILE A 528 2.24 -4.73 -32.20
CA ILE A 528 3.25 -5.80 -32.39
C ILE A 528 3.86 -5.72 -33.79
N ALA A 529 3.02 -5.46 -34.82
CA ALA A 529 3.49 -5.34 -36.21
C ALA A 529 4.23 -4.02 -36.51
N ASN A 530 3.81 -2.90 -35.93
CA ASN A 530 4.28 -1.55 -36.33
C ASN A 530 5.23 -0.86 -35.33
N ASN A 531 5.23 -1.26 -34.05
CA ASN A 531 6.13 -0.76 -33.01
C ASN A 531 6.48 -1.90 -32.02
N PRO A 532 7.27 -2.90 -32.47
CA PRO A 532 7.56 -4.10 -31.68
C PRO A 532 8.36 -3.82 -30.40
N ALA A 533 9.02 -2.66 -30.28
CA ALA A 533 9.74 -2.27 -29.08
C ALA A 533 8.78 -1.93 -27.92
N VAL A 534 7.81 -1.05 -28.16
CA VAL A 534 6.77 -0.72 -27.17
C VAL A 534 5.84 -1.92 -26.94
N ALA A 535 5.53 -2.68 -28.00
CA ALA A 535 4.67 -3.87 -27.90
C ALA A 535 5.35 -5.10 -27.25
N ALA A 536 6.65 -5.05 -26.95
CA ALA A 536 7.33 -6.05 -26.12
C ALA A 536 7.41 -5.63 -24.63
N ALA A 537 6.97 -4.41 -24.31
CA ALA A 537 7.12 -3.78 -23.00
C ALA A 537 5.79 -3.59 -22.24
N VAL A 538 4.66 -3.95 -22.86
CA VAL A 538 3.30 -3.66 -22.36
C VAL A 538 2.65 -4.88 -21.69
N ASN A 539 2.01 -4.62 -20.55
CA ASN A 539 1.02 -5.51 -19.94
C ASN A 539 -0.30 -4.74 -19.83
N ILE A 540 -1.38 -5.27 -20.40
CA ILE A 540 -2.74 -4.75 -20.24
C ILE A 540 -3.43 -5.67 -19.24
N ILE A 541 -3.62 -5.19 -18.01
CA ILE A 541 -4.01 -5.99 -16.84
C ILE A 541 -5.47 -5.70 -16.50
N HIS A 542 -6.24 -6.78 -16.34
CA HIS A 542 -7.66 -6.77 -16.00
C HIS A 542 -7.86 -7.44 -14.65
N GLU A 543 -7.90 -6.68 -13.55
CA GLU A 543 -8.20 -7.25 -12.23
C GLU A 543 -9.72 -7.34 -12.02
N GLY A 544 -10.22 -8.49 -11.56
CA GLY A 544 -11.64 -8.73 -11.28
C GLY A 544 -11.86 -9.32 -9.89
N TYR A 545 -12.58 -8.60 -9.03
CA TYR A 545 -12.75 -8.91 -7.60
C TYR A 545 -14.13 -9.47 -7.27
N ALA A 546 -14.22 -10.31 -6.24
CA ALA A 546 -15.47 -10.57 -5.55
C ALA A 546 -15.74 -9.48 -4.51
N THR A 547 -16.86 -8.77 -4.63
CA THR A 547 -17.10 -7.49 -3.93
C THR A 547 -18.33 -7.46 -3.02
N ALA A 548 -19.01 -8.60 -2.79
CA ALA A 548 -20.25 -8.66 -2.03
C ALA A 548 -20.21 -7.92 -0.68
N ALA A 549 -19.19 -8.17 0.16
CA ALA A 549 -19.02 -7.47 1.43
C ALA A 549 -18.43 -6.04 1.32
N VAL A 550 -17.94 -5.61 0.14
CA VAL A 550 -17.57 -4.21 -0.16
C VAL A 550 -18.82 -3.38 -0.49
N GLN A 551 -19.69 -3.94 -1.35
CA GLN A 551 -20.95 -3.34 -1.78
C GLN A 551 -21.99 -3.28 -0.65
N ALA A 552 -21.97 -4.25 0.27
CA ALA A 552 -22.85 -4.26 1.44
C ALA A 552 -22.56 -3.15 2.49
N LYS A 553 -21.47 -2.38 2.35
CA LYS A 553 -21.15 -1.25 3.25
C LYS A 553 -21.85 0.02 2.75
N ASN A 554 -22.40 0.80 3.69
CA ASN A 554 -22.94 2.13 3.40
C ASN A 554 -21.84 3.05 2.81
N PRO A 555 -22.00 3.61 1.59
CA PRO A 555 -20.99 4.48 0.97
C PRO A 555 -20.67 5.76 1.76
N ASN A 556 -21.48 6.11 2.77
CA ASN A 556 -21.27 7.26 3.63
C ASN A 556 -20.32 6.97 4.82
N ASP A 557 -20.01 5.71 5.14
CA ASP A 557 -19.23 5.33 6.33
C ASP A 557 -17.71 5.48 6.15
N SER A 558 -17.27 5.73 4.91
CA SER A 558 -15.86 5.86 4.48
C SER A 558 -15.68 7.04 3.53
N ALA A 559 -14.47 7.59 3.44
CA ALA A 559 -14.09 8.49 2.35
C ALA A 559 -14.12 7.79 0.99
N TYR A 560 -13.73 6.50 0.93
CA TYR A 560 -13.71 5.70 -0.29
C TYR A 560 -15.07 5.71 -1.02
N PRO A 561 -15.13 6.09 -2.32
CA PRO A 561 -16.38 6.25 -3.06
C PRO A 561 -16.80 5.04 -3.92
N HIS A 562 -15.86 4.35 -4.58
CA HIS A 562 -16.12 3.47 -5.73
C HIS A 562 -16.55 2.03 -5.35
N ARG A 563 -17.44 1.88 -4.37
CA ARG A 563 -17.88 0.55 -3.88
C ARG A 563 -18.64 -0.28 -4.92
N ASP A 564 -19.14 0.38 -5.96
CA ASP A 564 -19.82 -0.19 -7.11
C ASP A 564 -18.85 -0.81 -8.14
N ASP A 565 -17.60 -0.35 -8.18
CA ASP A 565 -16.57 -0.93 -9.05
C ASP A 565 -16.02 -2.24 -8.48
N HIS A 566 -15.88 -3.22 -9.37
CA HIS A 566 -15.37 -4.56 -9.08
C HIS A 566 -14.34 -5.04 -10.10
N LEU A 567 -14.09 -4.25 -11.15
CA LEU A 567 -13.06 -4.47 -12.15
C LEU A 567 -12.09 -3.29 -12.10
N LEU A 568 -10.81 -3.53 -11.79
CA LEU A 568 -9.77 -2.50 -11.76
C LEU A 568 -8.80 -2.72 -12.91
N MET A 569 -8.87 -1.86 -13.92
CA MET A 569 -8.03 -1.97 -15.10
C MET A 569 -6.73 -1.19 -14.91
N LEU A 570 -5.61 -1.78 -15.30
CA LEU A 570 -4.28 -1.15 -15.28
C LEU A 570 -3.56 -1.52 -16.57
N VAL A 571 -3.06 -0.53 -17.31
CA VAL A 571 -2.05 -0.79 -18.35
C VAL A 571 -0.71 -0.23 -17.86
N GLU A 572 0.34 -1.05 -17.93
CA GLU A 572 1.72 -0.63 -17.74
C GLU A 572 2.53 -0.83 -19.03
N VAL A 573 3.48 0.07 -19.27
CA VAL A 573 4.52 -0.06 -20.29
C VAL A 573 5.89 0.18 -19.65
N ILE A 574 6.77 -0.81 -19.75
CA ILE A 574 8.07 -0.85 -19.06
C ILE A 574 9.21 -0.58 -20.05
N ILE A 575 9.70 0.66 -20.09
CA ILE A 575 10.69 1.11 -21.10
C ILE A 575 12.01 1.51 -20.45
N PRO A 576 13.13 1.53 -21.20
CA PRO A 576 14.37 2.14 -20.72
C PRO A 576 14.18 3.65 -20.47
N PRO A 577 14.67 4.20 -19.34
CA PRO A 577 14.50 5.61 -19.00
C PRO A 577 15.29 6.54 -19.93
N GLY A 578 14.75 7.73 -20.19
CA GLY A 578 15.41 8.77 -21.00
C GLY A 578 15.24 8.58 -22.50
N ASN A 579 14.25 7.80 -22.94
CA ASN A 579 13.90 7.62 -24.34
C ASN A 579 12.56 8.29 -24.63
N ILE A 580 12.62 9.61 -24.85
CA ILE A 580 11.47 10.52 -25.00
C ILE A 580 10.46 10.03 -26.05
N GLU A 581 10.91 9.39 -27.14
CA GLU A 581 10.00 8.87 -28.18
C GLU A 581 9.26 7.59 -27.72
N LEU A 582 9.91 6.71 -26.95
CA LEU A 582 9.22 5.57 -26.32
C LEU A 582 8.31 6.04 -25.18
N GLU A 583 8.74 7.02 -24.38
CA GLU A 583 7.96 7.64 -23.30
C GLU A 583 6.65 8.24 -23.84
N LYS A 584 6.75 9.02 -24.92
CA LYS A 584 5.62 9.59 -25.62
C LYS A 584 4.71 8.51 -26.23
N ALA A 585 5.26 7.55 -26.97
CA ALA A 585 4.48 6.48 -27.60
C ALA A 585 3.78 5.57 -26.58
N ALA A 586 4.38 5.36 -25.40
CA ALA A 586 3.75 4.68 -24.28
C ALA A 586 2.60 5.51 -23.72
N LEU A 587 2.81 6.78 -23.36
CA LEU A 587 1.78 7.68 -22.82
C LEU A 587 0.57 7.83 -23.78
N GLU A 588 0.81 7.96 -25.08
CA GLU A 588 -0.24 8.02 -26.09
C GLU A 588 -1.08 6.73 -26.11
N TRP A 589 -0.45 5.56 -26.00
CA TRP A 589 -1.15 4.28 -26.05
C TRP A 589 -1.85 3.91 -24.74
N THR A 590 -1.24 4.13 -23.58
CA THR A 590 -1.89 3.88 -22.28
C THR A 590 -3.15 4.74 -22.14
N THR A 591 -3.07 5.99 -22.60
CA THR A 591 -4.24 6.90 -22.68
C THR A 591 -5.30 6.40 -23.67
N GLU A 592 -4.92 5.89 -24.85
CA GLU A 592 -5.85 5.30 -25.83
C GLU A 592 -6.64 4.12 -25.23
N ILE A 593 -5.96 3.16 -24.58
CA ILE A 593 -6.60 2.01 -23.92
C ILE A 593 -7.57 2.49 -22.84
N THR A 594 -7.15 3.46 -22.04
CA THR A 594 -7.97 4.05 -20.96
C THR A 594 -9.21 4.75 -21.51
N ALA A 595 -9.10 5.43 -22.65
CA ALA A 595 -10.24 6.01 -23.34
C ALA A 595 -11.18 4.93 -23.91
N GLN A 596 -10.65 3.82 -24.44
CA GLN A 596 -11.43 2.68 -24.95
C GLN A 596 -12.22 2.00 -23.82
N TRP A 597 -11.61 1.73 -22.66
CA TRP A 597 -12.31 1.20 -21.48
C TRP A 597 -13.46 2.10 -21.02
N ASN A 598 -13.21 3.41 -20.88
CA ASN A 598 -14.24 4.37 -20.46
C ASN A 598 -15.35 4.52 -21.51
N ALA A 599 -15.02 4.54 -22.80
CA ALA A 599 -16.01 4.57 -23.89
C ALA A 599 -16.89 3.31 -23.93
N GLY A 600 -16.43 2.20 -23.34
CA GLY A 600 -17.22 0.99 -23.14
C GLY A 600 -18.41 1.13 -22.17
N GLN A 601 -18.43 2.17 -21.33
CA GLN A 601 -19.48 2.44 -20.34
C GLN A 601 -20.00 3.89 -20.47
N PRO A 602 -20.60 4.28 -21.61
CA PRO A 602 -20.82 5.69 -21.99
C PRO A 602 -21.82 6.46 -21.11
N THR A 603 -22.58 5.78 -20.25
CA THR A 603 -23.47 6.40 -19.24
C THR A 603 -22.78 6.66 -17.90
N ARG A 604 -21.60 6.08 -17.68
CA ARG A 604 -20.80 6.20 -16.46
C ARG A 604 -19.74 7.28 -16.62
N ARG A 605 -19.36 7.91 -15.51
CA ARG A 605 -18.19 8.82 -15.47
C ARG A 605 -16.94 8.02 -15.11
N PRO A 606 -15.75 8.39 -15.62
CA PRO A 606 -14.51 7.71 -15.25
C PRO A 606 -14.30 7.66 -13.73
N SER A 607 -13.90 6.50 -13.23
CA SER A 607 -13.43 6.31 -11.85
C SER A 607 -11.99 5.84 -11.83
N THR A 608 -11.32 6.14 -10.71
CA THR A 608 -9.89 5.93 -10.53
C THR A 608 -9.65 5.53 -9.08
N TYR A 609 -9.24 4.29 -8.85
CA TYR A 609 -8.77 3.89 -7.53
C TYR A 609 -7.56 4.73 -7.14
N VAL A 610 -7.64 5.45 -6.02
CA VAL A 610 -6.62 6.44 -5.57
C VAL A 610 -5.20 5.89 -5.50
N ASN A 611 -5.04 4.58 -5.35
CA ASN A 611 -3.74 3.93 -5.29
C ASN A 611 -3.13 3.61 -6.67
N TYR A 612 -3.93 3.59 -7.73
CA TYR A 612 -3.49 3.48 -9.13
C TYR A 612 -3.46 4.84 -9.86
N ALA A 613 -4.03 5.89 -9.26
CA ALA A 613 -4.05 7.23 -9.84
C ALA A 613 -2.63 7.79 -10.09
N ASN A 614 -2.36 8.15 -11.35
CA ASN A 614 -1.07 8.65 -11.83
C ASN A 614 -0.95 10.18 -11.78
N GLY A 615 -2.04 10.90 -11.52
CA GLY A 615 -2.11 12.36 -11.45
C GLY A 615 -2.55 13.06 -12.74
N GLY A 616 -3.02 12.32 -13.75
CA GLY A 616 -3.77 12.84 -14.90
C GLY A 616 -5.29 12.89 -14.66
N GLU A 617 -5.76 12.31 -13.56
CA GLU A 617 -7.18 12.13 -13.24
C GLU A 617 -7.74 13.29 -12.37
N SER A 618 -9.06 13.45 -12.32
CA SER A 618 -9.70 14.52 -11.54
C SER A 618 -9.91 14.10 -10.08
N LEU A 619 -9.94 15.07 -9.16
CA LEU A 619 -10.23 14.77 -7.75
C LEU A 619 -11.61 14.12 -7.55
N GLU A 620 -12.57 14.36 -8.45
CA GLU A 620 -13.90 13.77 -8.45
C GLU A 620 -13.92 12.34 -8.98
N SER A 621 -13.02 12.00 -9.92
CA SER A 621 -12.82 10.62 -10.40
C SER A 621 -11.98 9.77 -9.42
N ILE A 622 -11.25 10.39 -8.49
CA ILE A 622 -10.47 9.72 -7.44
C ILE A 622 -11.24 9.63 -6.10
N TYR A 623 -11.94 10.70 -5.71
CA TYR A 623 -12.57 10.87 -4.39
C TYR A 623 -14.09 11.10 -4.46
N GLY A 624 -14.72 10.72 -5.57
CA GLY A 624 -16.18 10.71 -5.75
C GLY A 624 -16.75 12.01 -6.31
N TYR A 625 -17.78 11.86 -7.16
CA TYR A 625 -18.48 12.98 -7.80
C TYR A 625 -19.50 13.67 -6.89
N GLU A 626 -19.80 13.13 -5.71
CA GLU A 626 -20.74 13.73 -4.78
C GLU A 626 -20.12 14.96 -4.11
N SER A 627 -20.72 16.14 -4.31
CA SER A 627 -20.17 17.43 -3.86
C SER A 627 -19.94 17.49 -2.34
N TRP A 628 -20.67 16.70 -1.54
CA TRP A 628 -20.50 16.60 -0.09
C TRP A 628 -19.19 15.88 0.30
N ARG A 629 -18.74 14.88 -0.46
CA ARG A 629 -17.61 14.00 -0.12
C ARG A 629 -16.30 14.76 -0.18
N LEU A 630 -16.03 15.37 -1.33
CA LEU A 630 -14.90 16.29 -1.51
C LEU A 630 -15.00 17.55 -0.62
N LYS A 631 -16.19 18.04 -0.29
CA LYS A 631 -16.37 19.15 0.67
C LYS A 631 -15.95 18.73 2.10
N LYS A 632 -16.36 17.55 2.56
CA LYS A 632 -15.98 16.97 3.86
C LYS A 632 -14.47 16.75 3.93
N LEU A 633 -13.88 16.14 2.90
CA LEU A 633 -12.44 15.90 2.78
C LEU A 633 -11.61 17.21 2.80
N ARG A 634 -12.03 18.24 2.06
CA ARG A 634 -11.38 19.57 2.10
C ARG A 634 -11.50 20.26 3.46
N GLY A 635 -12.59 20.00 4.21
CA GLY A 635 -12.76 20.43 5.60
C GLY A 635 -11.81 19.73 6.57
N LEU A 636 -11.70 18.40 6.46
CA LEU A 636 -10.72 17.61 7.24
C LEU A 636 -9.28 18.07 6.96
N LYS A 637 -8.93 18.35 5.71
CA LYS A 637 -7.63 18.90 5.36
C LYS A 637 -7.36 20.22 6.09
N ALA A 638 -8.31 21.16 6.05
CA ALA A 638 -8.18 22.44 6.75
C ALA A 638 -8.10 22.32 8.29
N LYS A 639 -8.65 21.24 8.88
CA LYS A 639 -8.59 20.94 10.32
C LYS A 639 -7.29 20.27 10.75
N TYR A 640 -6.80 19.28 10.00
CA TYR A 640 -5.70 18.40 10.40
C TYR A 640 -4.36 18.67 9.69
N ASP A 641 -4.38 19.32 8.53
CA ASP A 641 -3.19 19.73 7.77
C ASP A 641 -3.42 21.06 7.01
N PRO A 642 -3.64 22.18 7.73
CA PRO A 642 -3.92 23.49 7.11
C PRO A 642 -2.77 24.01 6.24
N PHE A 643 -1.53 23.60 6.51
CA PHE A 643 -0.35 23.97 5.72
C PHE A 643 -0.05 23.00 4.57
N ASN A 644 -0.91 22.00 4.36
CA ASN A 644 -0.81 20.97 3.33
C ASN A 644 0.54 20.22 3.35
N ARG A 645 1.13 19.98 4.53
CA ARG A 645 2.40 19.24 4.70
C ARG A 645 2.36 17.90 3.95
N PHE A 646 1.23 17.17 4.01
CA PHE A 646 0.96 15.96 3.23
C PHE A 646 0.39 16.29 1.84
N ARG A 647 1.24 16.71 0.89
CA ARG A 647 0.85 17.10 -0.48
C ARG A 647 1.32 16.17 -1.61
N PHE A 648 2.12 15.16 -1.30
CA PHE A 648 2.90 14.39 -2.29
C PHE A 648 2.21 13.11 -2.78
N TYR A 649 0.91 12.95 -2.49
CA TYR A 649 0.12 11.81 -2.93
C TYR A 649 -1.35 12.21 -3.15
N ASN A 650 -1.72 12.45 -4.41
CA ASN A 650 -3.08 12.75 -4.86
C ASN A 650 -3.80 13.79 -3.95
N PRO A 651 -3.27 15.03 -3.86
CA PRO A 651 -3.53 15.94 -2.76
C PRO A 651 -4.89 16.62 -2.81
N ILE A 652 -5.64 16.49 -1.71
CA ILE A 652 -6.87 17.21 -1.44
C ILE A 652 -6.50 18.59 -0.89
N VAL A 653 -6.57 19.62 -1.72
CA VAL A 653 -6.27 21.00 -1.30
C VAL A 653 -7.50 21.63 -0.62
N GLY A 654 -7.33 22.11 0.62
CA GLY A 654 -8.36 22.81 1.38
C GLY A 654 -8.69 24.19 0.81
N ARG A 655 -9.86 24.76 1.17
CA ARG A 655 -10.25 26.14 0.78
C ARG A 655 -9.56 27.21 1.63
N ARG A 656 -8.22 27.22 1.60
CA ARG A 656 -7.30 28.32 1.93
C ARG A 656 -5.88 27.85 1.60
N ALA A 657 -5.26 28.54 0.65
CA ALA A 657 -3.83 28.54 0.34
C ALA A 657 -3.41 30.00 0.23
#